data_AF-A0A966RDW1-F1
#
_entry.id   AF-A0A966RDW1-F1
#
_cell.length_a   1.000
_cell.length_b   1.000
_cell.length_c   1.000
_cell.angle_alpha   90.00
_cell.angle_beta   90.00
_cell.angle_gamma   90.00
#
_symmetry.space_group_name_H-M   'P 1'
#
loop_
_entity.id
_entity.type
_entity.pdbx_description
1 polymer ?
#
loop_
_entity_poly.entity_id
_entity_poly.type
_entity_poly.pdbx_seq_one_letter_code
_entity_poly.pdbx_strand_id
1 'polypeptide(L)'
;MMIIVLVVIPSYEDRKTECFLSVSDLQAIVNNNMTTAKDGFHWKTIEEKPENWEKMHILIQSSYTEKKDVHDKAWEKGEVITAVVAELYPDLKLLLPTRDAATAGKKKTQSKKHEIQSRVERENVRKDILNIRFDKDLRPLTLHFGMEPTFVVMIFVWNYLIDKKRNPEPMLFLDGLISLNRIMTREEENIRRIAPLWEAMTRLRERMNRSVTEETYALLFQNPILLVEATADKRAKSIRLYPEQEKILETIVEAIVLDEPLLMGNQMPTGTGKTFLAVPLAQKLGRMKRRKTVLFACSNELVNTDIASTALLGDDIHLWMSSLIRGDKGEAQVLLRPYKRCFPNKWKDVYKTDSAAKTGSIAAQWEFYTKETGKNPDIVVADLEACYELLKASPLIDDPFVAYIDEFVSDTASNDLMGKICRYLPRHTVLLSAILPRFDVLDPIVQDFARRHGSAPLQRIEAAHVPITCAIIDHEGRICMPHHALDSPEQTSQLVREFESNPRIRRCYTAKHVYHWAKDLEDILPLELRFVRAFPDIGSIKNEPITAYVGRLLGFLVDHPEHFARFRRYRPVVMEPVDRSKILKEHAASFDGKTLYISTATFENLERATEGLFEDVRFSTIFSARKKEDASRRQRLENLEKMKNARGSGFNSLERDRMIAGIQEDANTIQLPARYVPNSLLHYRRYHDDQQPAGFSVRSPIYLPDAYHDAFSDQENLLLSAGVGFYDKTRMTSYQRNLVMAVYRELFMIFSCKDIVFGTNLPGLVNVYIGGDFAAAESVPTLYQLMGRVGRMGRSYHANIILDSAASVQKVLSLDCNVEDTEVYRLLDSFRS
;
A
#
# COMPACT_ATOMS: atom_id res chain seq x y z
N MET A 1 1.37 -11.23 -42.85
CA MET A 1 2.46 -10.23 -42.96
C MET A 1 2.61 -9.55 -41.60
N MET A 2 3.46 -10.10 -40.73
CA MET A 2 3.78 -9.52 -39.41
C MET A 2 5.01 -8.62 -39.58
N ILE A 3 4.87 -7.34 -39.25
CA ILE A 3 5.99 -6.40 -39.14
C ILE A 3 6.39 -6.38 -37.66
N ILE A 4 7.61 -6.84 -37.39
CA ILE A 4 8.29 -6.75 -36.10
C ILE A 4 8.86 -5.33 -35.99
N VAL A 5 8.46 -4.57 -34.97
CA VAL A 5 9.12 -3.31 -34.59
C VAL A 5 10.11 -3.60 -33.48
N LEU A 6 11.40 -3.61 -33.85
CA LEU A 6 12.54 -3.61 -32.93
C LEU A 6 12.64 -2.25 -32.24
N VAL A 7 12.44 -2.21 -30.93
CA VAL A 7 12.84 -1.08 -30.08
C VAL A 7 14.27 -1.34 -29.62
N VAL A 8 15.21 -0.54 -30.12
CA VAL A 8 16.61 -0.54 -29.70
C VAL A 8 16.74 0.35 -28.46
N ILE A 9 17.14 -0.24 -27.33
CA ILE A 9 17.57 0.49 -26.13
C ILE A 9 19.11 0.47 -26.12
N PRO A 10 19.81 1.60 -25.84
CA PRO A 10 21.27 1.61 -25.80
C PRO A 10 21.79 0.79 -24.62
N SER A 11 22.76 -0.07 -24.92
CA SER A 11 23.53 -0.89 -23.99
C SER A 11 24.36 -0.04 -23.02
N TYR A 12 24.25 -0.34 -21.73
CA TYR A 12 25.33 -0.11 -20.76
C TYR A 12 25.97 -1.47 -20.48
N GLU A 13 27.24 -1.61 -20.85
CA GLU A 13 28.04 -2.83 -20.69
C GLU A 13 28.53 -3.05 -19.25
N ASP A 14 28.71 -4.34 -18.96
CA ASP A 14 29.58 -4.99 -17.97
C ASP A 14 29.27 -4.92 -16.47
N ARG A 15 28.58 -5.98 -16.01
CA ARG A 15 29.14 -7.04 -15.15
C ARG A 15 28.16 -8.22 -15.06
N LYS A 16 28.39 -9.27 -15.86
CA LYS A 16 27.71 -10.57 -15.71
C LYS A 16 28.44 -11.41 -14.65
N THR A 17 27.78 -11.66 -13.52
CA THR A 17 28.00 -12.86 -12.71
C THR A 17 26.74 -13.72 -12.84
N GLU A 18 26.76 -14.65 -13.80
CA GLU A 18 25.74 -15.69 -13.94
C GLU A 18 25.96 -16.73 -12.83
N CYS A 19 25.08 -16.75 -11.82
CA CYS A 19 24.98 -17.84 -10.86
C CYS A 19 23.96 -18.87 -11.37
N PHE A 20 24.42 -19.88 -12.11
CA PHE A 20 23.68 -21.12 -12.28
C PHE A 20 24.05 -22.07 -11.15
N LEU A 21 23.10 -22.38 -10.26
CA LEU A 21 23.23 -23.49 -9.32
C LEU A 21 22.95 -24.80 -10.07
N SER A 22 23.81 -25.79 -9.85
CA SER A 22 23.64 -27.12 -10.42
C SER A 22 22.54 -27.90 -9.69
N VAL A 23 21.94 -28.90 -10.33
CA VAL A 23 20.91 -29.76 -9.72
C VAL A 23 21.44 -30.49 -8.47
N SER A 24 22.74 -30.73 -8.37
CA SER A 24 23.39 -31.28 -7.18
C SER A 24 23.43 -30.29 -6.01
N ASP A 25 23.48 -28.97 -6.27
CA ASP A 25 23.42 -27.94 -5.21
C ASP A 25 22.02 -27.83 -4.62
N LEU A 26 20.98 -28.11 -5.40
CA LEU A 26 19.59 -28.17 -4.93
C LEU A 26 19.32 -29.44 -4.09
N GLN A 27 19.94 -30.57 -4.43
CA GLN A 27 19.83 -31.81 -3.63
C GLN A 27 20.60 -31.73 -2.31
N ALA A 28 21.71 -30.99 -2.24
CA ALA A 28 22.40 -30.71 -0.99
C ALA A 28 21.59 -29.81 -0.02
N ILE A 29 20.71 -28.96 -0.55
CA ILE A 29 19.80 -28.10 0.25
C ILE A 29 18.63 -28.91 0.82
N VAL A 30 18.13 -29.92 0.10
CA VAL A 30 17.03 -30.77 0.57
C VAL A 30 17.51 -31.80 1.61
N ASN A 31 18.73 -32.31 1.48
CA ASN A 31 19.26 -33.36 2.37
C ASN A 31 19.88 -32.83 3.69
N ASN A 32 20.04 -31.51 3.86
CA ASN A 32 20.63 -30.91 5.08
C ASN A 32 19.60 -30.43 6.12
N ASN A 33 18.31 -30.73 5.96
CA ASN A 33 17.26 -30.27 6.89
C ASN A 33 17.05 -31.13 8.15
N MET A 34 18.02 -32.00 8.49
CA MET A 34 18.04 -32.68 9.78
C MET A 34 19.44 -32.65 10.37
N THR A 35 19.80 -31.52 10.97
CA THR A 35 20.53 -31.38 12.27
C THR A 35 21.14 -29.98 12.40
N THR A 36 20.91 -29.36 13.57
CA THR A 36 21.47 -28.10 14.10
C THR A 36 20.79 -26.77 13.71
N ALA A 37 20.29 -26.08 14.73
CA ALA A 37 19.79 -24.72 14.72
C ALA A 37 20.88 -23.72 14.31
N LYS A 38 21.11 -23.52 13.00
CA LYS A 38 22.22 -22.70 12.50
C LYS A 38 21.92 -21.46 11.68
N ASP A 39 20.71 -21.23 11.19
CA ASP A 39 20.38 -19.96 10.51
C ASP A 39 19.08 -19.35 11.07
N GLY A 40 19.20 -18.54 12.13
CA GLY A 40 18.08 -17.82 12.75
C GLY A 40 17.60 -16.59 11.95
N PHE A 41 18.10 -16.36 10.74
CA PHE A 41 17.72 -15.24 9.89
C PHE A 41 17.37 -15.72 8.47
N HIS A 42 16.14 -15.44 8.03
CA HIS A 42 15.65 -15.77 6.69
C HIS A 42 16.17 -14.77 5.61
N TRP A 43 17.49 -14.68 5.43
CA TRP A 43 18.13 -13.71 4.51
C TRP A 43 17.61 -13.76 3.08
N LYS A 44 17.24 -14.95 2.58
CA LYS A 44 16.71 -15.11 1.21
C LYS A 44 15.44 -14.29 0.98
N THR A 45 14.56 -14.20 1.98
CA THR A 45 13.30 -13.47 1.90
C THR A 45 13.53 -11.95 1.85
N ILE A 46 14.57 -11.45 2.53
CA ILE A 46 14.93 -10.02 2.56
C ILE A 46 15.44 -9.54 1.19
N GLU A 47 16.00 -10.43 0.37
CA GLU A 47 16.59 -10.10 -0.94
C GLU A 47 15.56 -9.94 -2.07
N GLU A 48 14.32 -10.35 -1.84
CA GLU A 48 13.25 -10.17 -2.81
C GLU A 48 12.90 -8.68 -2.90
N LYS A 49 13.00 -8.12 -4.11
CA LYS A 49 12.63 -6.72 -4.35
C LYS A 49 11.11 -6.59 -4.28
N PRO A 50 10.58 -5.63 -3.48
CA PRO A 50 9.15 -5.31 -3.51
C PRO A 50 8.70 -4.91 -4.91
N GLU A 51 7.43 -5.14 -5.28
CA GLU A 51 6.91 -4.74 -6.60
C GLU A 51 7.08 -3.25 -6.91
N ASN A 52 7.02 -2.41 -5.88
CA ASN A 52 7.15 -0.97 -5.96
C ASN A 52 8.55 -0.47 -5.59
N TRP A 53 9.59 -1.31 -5.69
CA TRP A 53 10.95 -0.97 -5.25
C TRP A 53 11.53 0.28 -5.91
N GLU A 54 11.25 0.52 -7.20
CA GLU A 54 11.71 1.74 -7.90
C GLU A 54 11.14 3.01 -7.28
N LYS A 55 9.84 2.97 -6.94
CA LYS A 55 9.14 4.07 -6.28
C LYS A 55 9.72 4.33 -4.89
N MET A 56 10.01 3.26 -4.15
CA MET A 56 10.62 3.34 -2.81
C MET A 56 12.05 3.85 -2.88
N HIS A 57 12.85 3.42 -3.86
CA HIS A 57 14.19 3.94 -4.11
C HIS A 57 14.14 5.45 -4.35
N ILE A 58 13.30 5.92 -5.29
CA ILE A 58 13.13 7.35 -5.56
C ILE A 58 12.71 8.13 -4.30
N LEU A 59 11.81 7.57 -3.48
CA LEU A 59 11.36 8.21 -2.24
C LEU A 59 12.47 8.31 -1.19
N ILE A 60 13.29 7.26 -1.07
CA ILE A 60 14.48 7.27 -0.19
C ILE A 60 15.43 8.36 -0.70
N GLN A 61 15.72 8.41 -1.99
CA GLN A 61 16.60 9.43 -2.60
C GLN A 61 16.09 10.86 -2.43
N SER A 62 14.78 11.06 -2.61
CA SER A 62 14.16 12.38 -2.53
C SER A 62 14.14 12.93 -1.10
N SER A 63 14.14 12.05 -0.08
CA SER A 63 14.14 12.47 1.32
C SER A 63 15.38 13.27 1.74
N TYR A 64 16.50 13.17 1.02
CA TYR A 64 17.77 13.80 1.39
C TYR A 64 18.43 14.64 0.28
N THR A 65 17.84 14.67 -0.91
CA THR A 65 18.29 15.61 -1.93
C THR A 65 17.71 16.97 -1.58
N GLU A 66 18.56 18.01 -1.47
CA GLU A 66 18.07 19.37 -1.27
C GLU A 66 17.01 19.67 -2.33
N LYS A 67 15.82 20.08 -1.88
CA LYS A 67 14.77 20.57 -2.76
C LYS A 67 15.31 21.82 -3.45
N LYS A 68 15.92 21.63 -4.61
CA LYS A 68 16.03 22.73 -5.56
C LYS A 68 14.59 22.98 -5.98
N ASP A 69 14.03 24.09 -5.52
CA ASP A 69 12.89 24.72 -6.18
C ASP A 69 13.35 25.08 -7.58
N VAL A 70 13.34 24.08 -8.46
CA VAL A 70 13.41 24.29 -9.88
C VAL A 70 12.04 24.85 -10.21
N HIS A 71 11.84 26.14 -9.96
CA HIS A 71 10.78 26.87 -10.62
C HIS A 71 11.00 26.59 -12.11
N ASP A 72 10.10 25.82 -12.72
CA ASP A 72 10.35 25.27 -14.04
C ASP A 72 10.37 26.44 -15.02
N LYS A 73 11.59 26.91 -15.38
CA LYS A 73 11.83 27.96 -16.36
C LYS A 73 11.14 27.62 -17.71
N ALA A 74 10.67 26.39 -17.89
CA ALA A 74 9.79 26.05 -18.99
C ALA A 74 8.51 26.88 -19.06
N TRP A 75 7.93 27.33 -17.94
CA TRP A 75 6.71 28.17 -17.95
C TRP A 75 6.94 29.56 -18.56
N GLU A 76 8.16 30.09 -18.47
CA GLU A 76 8.55 31.34 -19.14
C GLU A 76 8.50 31.22 -20.68
N LYS A 77 8.46 29.98 -21.21
CA LYS A 77 8.40 29.67 -22.64
C LYS A 77 6.98 29.57 -23.18
N GLY A 78 5.97 30.07 -22.46
CA GLY A 78 4.56 29.90 -22.79
C GLY A 78 4.15 30.34 -24.20
N GLU A 79 4.73 31.42 -24.73
CA GLU A 79 4.50 31.86 -26.11
C GLU A 79 5.04 30.86 -27.13
N VAL A 80 6.22 30.29 -26.88
CA VAL A 80 6.82 29.26 -27.75
C VAL A 80 5.98 27.99 -27.73
N ILE A 81 5.50 27.59 -26.55
CA ILE A 81 4.63 26.41 -26.38
C ILE A 81 3.33 26.59 -27.16
N THR A 82 2.60 27.70 -26.95
CA THR A 82 1.33 27.95 -27.65
C THR A 82 1.51 28.03 -29.17
N ALA A 83 2.59 28.66 -29.64
CA ALA A 83 2.91 28.71 -31.07
C ALA A 83 3.19 27.33 -31.67
N VAL A 84 3.97 26.49 -30.97
CA VAL A 84 4.28 25.12 -31.42
C VAL A 84 3.02 24.23 -31.39
N VAL A 85 2.16 24.38 -30.38
CA VAL A 85 0.88 23.64 -30.31
C VAL A 85 -0.03 24.02 -31.47
N ALA A 86 -0.20 25.31 -31.75
CA ALA A 86 -1.02 25.77 -32.87
C ALA A 86 -0.46 25.33 -34.24
N GLU A 87 0.86 25.16 -34.35
CA GLU A 87 1.51 24.63 -35.56
C GLU A 87 1.26 23.13 -35.74
N LEU A 88 1.40 22.34 -34.66
CA LEU A 88 1.26 20.88 -34.70
C LEU A 88 -0.20 20.41 -34.70
N TYR A 89 -1.11 21.22 -34.16
CA TYR A 89 -2.55 20.95 -34.11
C TYR A 89 -3.34 22.13 -34.69
N PRO A 90 -3.43 22.24 -36.03
CA PRO A 90 -4.05 23.39 -36.69
C PRO A 90 -5.49 23.67 -36.25
N ASP A 91 -6.24 22.63 -35.89
CA ASP A 91 -7.62 22.77 -35.41
C ASP A 91 -7.72 23.50 -34.07
N LEU A 92 -6.65 23.46 -33.25
CA LEU A 92 -6.57 24.20 -32.00
C LEU A 92 -6.24 25.69 -32.20
N LYS A 93 -5.84 26.11 -33.40
CA LYS A 93 -5.51 27.51 -33.71
C LYS A 93 -6.67 28.46 -33.45
N LEU A 94 -7.92 27.99 -33.60
CA LEU A 94 -9.13 28.75 -33.29
C LEU A 94 -9.34 28.97 -31.78
N LEU A 95 -8.78 28.08 -30.95
CA LEU A 95 -8.86 28.16 -29.50
C LEU A 95 -7.65 28.89 -28.89
N LEU A 96 -6.49 28.82 -29.55
CA LEU A 96 -5.24 29.46 -29.14
C LEU A 96 -4.94 30.65 -30.06
N PRO A 97 -5.56 31.84 -29.84
CA PRO A 97 -5.25 33.00 -30.66
C PRO A 97 -3.78 33.38 -30.49
N THR A 98 -2.97 33.10 -31.52
CA THR A 98 -1.62 33.62 -31.60
C THR A 98 -1.72 35.11 -31.88
N ARG A 99 -1.06 35.96 -31.08
CA ARG A 99 -0.86 37.36 -31.48
C ARG A 99 -0.22 37.34 -32.87
N ASP A 100 -0.94 37.86 -33.86
CA ASP A 100 -0.42 37.94 -35.22
C ASP A 100 0.91 38.70 -35.18
N ALA A 101 1.95 38.07 -35.73
CA ALA A 101 3.30 38.62 -35.81
C ALA A 101 3.35 40.02 -36.47
N ALA A 102 2.26 40.42 -37.16
CA ALA A 102 2.06 41.73 -37.76
C ALA A 102 2.01 42.91 -36.75
N THR A 103 1.75 42.68 -35.47
CA THR A 103 1.75 43.75 -34.43
C THR A 103 3.06 43.84 -33.64
N ALA A 104 4.07 43.01 -33.94
CA ALA A 104 5.39 43.13 -33.35
C ALA A 104 6.13 44.34 -33.96
N GLY A 105 5.92 45.52 -33.37
CA GLY A 105 6.59 46.76 -33.75
C GLY A 105 8.11 46.58 -33.92
N LYS A 106 8.66 47.16 -34.99
CA LYS A 106 10.08 47.24 -35.38
C LYS A 106 11.05 46.57 -34.38
N LYS A 107 11.25 45.26 -34.54
CA LYS A 107 12.21 44.48 -33.73
C LYS A 107 13.60 45.10 -33.83
N LYS A 108 14.14 45.59 -32.70
CA LYS A 108 15.58 45.78 -32.52
C LYS A 108 16.29 44.50 -32.95
N THR A 109 17.32 44.62 -33.78
CA THR A 109 18.13 43.50 -34.27
C THR A 109 18.63 42.67 -33.09
N GLN A 110 17.97 41.53 -32.83
CA GLN A 110 18.37 40.62 -31.77
C GLN A 110 19.73 40.02 -32.14
N SER A 111 20.60 39.82 -31.15
CA SER A 111 21.89 39.15 -31.36
C SER A 111 21.68 37.75 -31.94
N LYS A 112 22.55 37.32 -32.88
CA LYS A 112 22.57 35.95 -33.44
C LYS A 112 22.53 34.86 -32.35
N LYS A 113 23.12 35.13 -31.17
CA LYS A 113 23.10 34.21 -30.02
C LYS A 113 21.68 33.97 -29.50
N HIS A 114 20.87 35.03 -29.40
CA HIS A 114 19.49 34.95 -28.92
C HIS A 114 18.58 34.25 -29.94
N GLU A 115 18.82 34.46 -31.25
CA GLU A 115 18.10 33.75 -32.31
C GLU A 115 18.39 32.24 -32.30
N ILE A 116 19.66 31.85 -32.16
CA ILE A 116 20.04 30.43 -32.02
C ILE A 116 19.41 29.82 -30.78
N GLN A 117 19.46 30.52 -29.63
CA GLN A 117 18.86 30.05 -28.40
C GLN A 117 17.34 29.86 -28.54
N SER A 118 16.63 30.84 -29.09
CA SER A 118 15.18 30.75 -29.34
C SER A 118 14.82 29.60 -30.28
N ARG A 119 15.64 29.35 -31.32
CA ARG A 119 15.46 28.21 -32.22
C ARG A 119 15.66 26.87 -31.52
N VAL A 120 16.69 26.74 -30.69
CA VAL A 120 16.95 25.53 -29.89
C VAL A 120 15.82 25.29 -28.89
N GLU A 121 15.35 26.34 -28.21
CA GLU A 121 14.24 26.23 -27.27
C GLU A 121 12.95 25.81 -27.97
N ARG A 122 12.61 26.41 -29.12
CA ARG A 122 11.46 26.02 -29.92
C ARG A 122 11.55 24.57 -30.39
N GLU A 123 12.73 24.11 -30.81
CA GLU A 123 12.94 22.73 -31.24
C GLU A 123 12.82 21.73 -30.08
N ASN A 124 13.31 22.09 -28.89
CA ASN A 124 13.14 21.25 -27.69
C ASN A 124 11.67 21.14 -27.29
N VAL A 125 10.93 22.27 -27.31
CA VAL A 125 9.48 22.28 -27.08
C VAL A 125 8.74 21.46 -28.13
N ARG A 126 9.13 21.58 -29.41
CA ARG A 126 8.57 20.78 -30.50
C ARG A 126 8.79 19.29 -30.29
N LYS A 127 10.01 18.87 -29.95
CA LYS A 127 10.33 17.46 -29.70
C LYS A 127 9.50 16.88 -28.56
N ASP A 128 9.33 17.63 -27.47
CA ASP A 128 8.53 17.19 -26.32
C ASP A 128 7.03 17.11 -26.67
N ILE A 129 6.49 18.09 -27.40
CA ILE A 129 5.08 18.06 -27.87
C ILE A 129 4.85 16.93 -28.89
N LEU A 130 5.82 16.61 -29.76
CA LEU A 130 5.72 15.48 -30.69
C LEU A 130 5.70 14.11 -29.97
N ASN A 131 6.06 14.06 -28.68
CA ASN A 131 5.89 12.88 -27.85
C ASN A 131 4.45 12.73 -27.32
N ILE A 132 3.58 13.72 -27.52
CA ILE A 132 2.15 13.59 -27.21
C ILE A 132 1.53 12.60 -28.19
N ARG A 133 1.30 11.39 -27.70
CA ARG A 133 0.76 10.27 -28.48
C ARG A 133 -0.41 9.65 -27.75
N PHE A 134 -1.40 9.24 -28.52
CA PHE A 134 -2.58 8.52 -28.04
C PHE A 134 -2.73 7.22 -28.82
N ASP A 135 -3.32 6.21 -28.21
CA ASP A 135 -3.73 5.01 -28.95
C ASP A 135 -4.99 5.27 -29.81
N LYS A 136 -5.48 4.22 -30.48
CA LYS A 136 -6.70 4.28 -31.31
C LYS A 136 -7.95 4.69 -30.53
N ASP A 137 -7.96 4.45 -29.23
CA ASP A 137 -9.07 4.74 -28.32
C ASP A 137 -8.89 6.10 -27.64
N LEU A 138 -7.86 6.86 -28.02
CA LEU A 138 -7.43 8.14 -27.45
C LEU A 138 -6.85 8.05 -26.03
N ARG A 139 -6.33 6.90 -25.61
CA ARG A 139 -5.65 6.78 -24.31
C ARG A 139 -4.21 7.31 -24.43
N PRO A 140 -3.72 8.15 -23.51
CA PRO A 140 -2.36 8.68 -23.59
C PRO A 140 -1.31 7.58 -23.49
N LEU A 141 -0.41 7.53 -24.47
CA LEU A 141 0.72 6.58 -24.50
C LEU A 141 1.96 7.14 -23.78
N THR A 142 2.02 8.45 -23.56
CA THR A 142 3.14 9.14 -22.93
C THR A 142 2.63 10.04 -21.82
N LEU A 143 3.09 9.78 -20.59
CA LEU A 143 2.74 10.54 -19.38
C LEU A 143 3.96 11.25 -18.78
N HIS A 144 5.14 11.03 -19.35
CA HIS A 144 6.41 11.58 -18.90
C HIS A 144 6.93 12.55 -19.95
N PHE A 145 7.03 13.82 -19.59
CA PHE A 145 7.50 14.89 -20.46
C PHE A 145 8.70 15.57 -19.81
N GLY A 146 9.60 16.08 -20.66
CA GLY A 146 10.79 16.80 -20.18
C GLY A 146 10.44 18.14 -19.54
N MET A 147 9.27 18.71 -19.86
CA MET A 147 8.80 19.99 -19.33
C MET A 147 7.39 19.90 -18.77
N GLU A 148 7.14 20.61 -17.66
CA GLU A 148 5.83 20.68 -17.03
C GLU A 148 4.70 21.21 -17.94
N PRO A 149 4.88 22.32 -18.68
CA PRO A 149 3.85 22.82 -19.56
C PRO A 149 3.45 21.84 -20.67
N THR A 150 4.37 20.99 -21.14
CA THR A 150 4.06 19.99 -22.18
C THR A 150 3.05 18.97 -21.68
N PHE A 151 3.13 18.55 -20.41
CA PHE A 151 2.11 17.68 -19.82
C PHE A 151 0.75 18.38 -19.74
N VAL A 152 0.71 19.65 -19.36
CA VAL A 152 -0.54 20.44 -19.34
C VAL A 152 -1.15 20.56 -20.73
N VAL A 153 -0.30 20.82 -21.73
CA VAL A 153 -0.69 20.81 -23.15
C VAL A 153 -1.22 19.44 -23.57
N MET A 154 -0.59 18.35 -23.15
CA MET A 154 -1.08 17.00 -23.42
C MET A 154 -2.50 16.81 -22.88
N ILE A 155 -2.77 17.21 -21.63
CA ILE A 155 -4.11 17.13 -21.05
C ILE A 155 -5.11 17.99 -21.83
N PHE A 156 -4.70 19.19 -22.26
CA PHE A 156 -5.56 20.07 -23.08
C PHE A 156 -5.89 19.44 -24.45
N VAL A 157 -4.87 18.98 -25.19
CA VAL A 157 -5.04 18.33 -26.50
C VAL A 157 -5.90 17.08 -26.37
N TRP A 158 -5.63 16.25 -25.35
CA TRP A 158 -6.36 15.02 -25.09
C TRP A 158 -7.86 15.28 -24.89
N ASN A 159 -8.19 16.24 -24.02
CA ASN A 159 -9.58 16.60 -23.74
C ASN A 159 -10.27 17.24 -24.95
N TYR A 160 -9.55 18.01 -25.75
CA TYR A 160 -10.07 18.52 -27.01
C TYR A 160 -10.45 17.38 -27.98
N LEU A 161 -9.58 16.37 -28.11
CA LEU A 161 -9.85 15.21 -28.97
C LEU A 161 -11.04 14.38 -28.47
N ILE A 162 -11.15 14.20 -27.14
CA ILE A 162 -12.30 13.54 -26.50
C ILE A 162 -13.60 14.29 -26.83
N ASP A 163 -13.62 15.60 -26.63
CA ASP A 163 -14.79 16.46 -26.86
C ASP A 163 -15.23 16.48 -28.35
N LYS A 164 -14.29 16.31 -29.28
CA LYS A 164 -14.60 16.16 -30.72
C LYS A 164 -15.10 14.78 -31.12
N LYS A 165 -14.83 13.75 -30.33
CA LYS A 165 -15.30 12.39 -30.61
C LYS A 165 -16.81 12.34 -30.38
N ARG A 166 -17.58 11.91 -31.38
CA ARG A 166 -19.06 11.91 -31.32
C ARG A 166 -19.60 11.11 -30.12
N ASN A 167 -19.00 9.94 -29.85
CA ASN A 167 -19.34 9.04 -28.75
C ASN A 167 -18.04 8.54 -28.10
N PRO A 168 -17.41 9.32 -27.20
CA PRO A 168 -16.24 8.85 -26.48
C PRO A 168 -16.63 7.70 -25.55
N GLU A 169 -15.68 6.81 -25.25
CA GLU A 169 -15.87 5.80 -24.20
C GLU A 169 -16.17 6.53 -22.88
N PRO A 170 -17.23 6.18 -22.13
CA PRO A 170 -17.63 6.92 -20.93
C PRO A 170 -16.51 7.07 -19.89
N MET A 171 -15.73 6.02 -19.67
CA MET A 171 -14.59 6.04 -18.74
C MET A 171 -13.47 6.96 -19.19
N LEU A 172 -13.19 6.99 -20.49
CA LEU A 172 -12.21 7.89 -21.08
C LEU A 172 -12.65 9.35 -20.94
N PHE A 173 -13.92 9.64 -21.23
CA PHE A 173 -14.49 10.97 -21.07
C PHE A 173 -14.39 11.44 -19.62
N LEU A 174 -14.76 10.58 -18.67
CA LEU A 174 -14.73 10.88 -17.25
C LEU A 174 -13.30 11.17 -16.75
N ASP A 175 -12.32 10.32 -17.09
CA ASP A 175 -10.92 10.53 -16.71
C ASP A 175 -10.36 11.82 -17.34
N GLY A 176 -10.63 12.05 -18.62
CA GLY A 176 -10.26 13.29 -19.31
C GLY A 176 -10.80 14.52 -18.58
N LEU A 177 -12.10 14.54 -18.29
CA LEU A 177 -12.77 15.65 -17.61
C LEU A 177 -12.23 15.91 -16.20
N ILE A 178 -12.08 14.86 -15.39
CA ILE A 178 -11.48 14.97 -14.05
C ILE A 178 -10.04 15.49 -14.17
N SER A 179 -9.28 14.97 -15.12
CA SER A 179 -7.90 15.38 -15.36
C SER A 179 -7.79 16.86 -15.77
N LEU A 180 -8.69 17.34 -16.64
CA LEU A 180 -8.75 18.74 -17.05
C LEU A 180 -9.09 19.66 -15.88
N ASN A 181 -10.11 19.32 -15.09
CA ASN A 181 -10.50 20.10 -13.92
C ASN A 181 -9.34 20.16 -12.90
N ARG A 182 -8.70 19.01 -12.60
CA ARG A 182 -7.60 18.93 -11.63
C ARG A 182 -6.36 19.69 -12.08
N ILE A 183 -5.97 19.60 -13.37
CA ILE A 183 -4.79 20.32 -13.86
C ILE A 183 -5.02 21.83 -13.84
N MET A 184 -6.24 22.28 -14.17
CA MET A 184 -6.58 23.69 -14.15
C MET A 184 -6.56 24.29 -12.74
N THR A 185 -7.00 23.54 -11.72
CA THR A 185 -6.91 23.97 -10.32
C THR A 185 -5.48 23.93 -9.80
N ARG A 186 -4.73 22.85 -10.09
CA ARG A 186 -3.37 22.66 -9.57
C ARG A 186 -2.37 23.66 -10.16
N GLU A 187 -2.47 23.93 -11.45
CA GLU A 187 -1.53 24.77 -12.20
C GLU A 187 -2.13 26.15 -12.52
N GLU A 188 -3.15 26.60 -11.78
CA GLU A 188 -3.92 27.81 -12.08
C GLU A 188 -3.01 29.03 -12.30
N GLU A 189 -2.09 29.29 -11.36
CA GLU A 189 -1.17 30.42 -11.43
C GLU A 189 -0.25 30.32 -12.66
N ASN A 190 0.28 29.12 -12.93
CA ASN A 190 1.19 28.86 -14.04
C ASN A 190 0.49 28.99 -15.41
N ILE A 191 -0.70 28.41 -15.56
CA ILE A 191 -1.49 28.45 -16.80
C ILE A 191 -1.95 29.89 -17.07
N ARG A 192 -2.34 30.65 -16.03
CA ARG A 192 -2.75 32.07 -16.18
C ARG A 192 -1.66 32.96 -16.76
N ARG A 193 -0.38 32.64 -16.55
CA ARG A 193 0.75 33.35 -17.18
C ARG A 193 0.77 33.17 -18.72
N ILE A 194 0.08 32.14 -19.24
CA ILE A 194 -0.08 31.86 -20.66
C ILE A 194 -1.54 32.14 -21.06
N ALA A 195 -1.91 33.43 -21.15
CA ALA A 195 -3.30 33.86 -21.32
C ALA A 195 -4.10 33.12 -22.44
N PRO A 196 -3.56 32.90 -23.67
CA PRO A 196 -4.28 32.16 -24.70
C PRO A 196 -4.60 30.71 -24.30
N LEU A 197 -3.67 30.04 -23.59
CA LEU A 197 -3.88 28.67 -23.11
C LEU A 197 -4.93 28.64 -22.01
N TRP A 198 -4.86 29.56 -21.04
CA TRP A 198 -5.87 29.68 -19.98
C TRP A 198 -7.29 29.85 -20.54
N GLU A 199 -7.47 30.76 -21.50
CA GLU A 199 -8.77 31.02 -22.11
C GLU A 199 -9.28 29.79 -22.87
N ALA A 200 -8.42 29.14 -23.67
CA ALA A 200 -8.75 27.92 -24.40
C ALA A 200 -9.18 26.77 -23.48
N MET A 201 -8.41 26.53 -22.41
CA MET A 201 -8.69 25.48 -21.44
C MET A 201 -9.97 25.78 -20.65
N THR A 202 -10.21 27.04 -20.29
CA THR A 202 -11.44 27.46 -19.59
C THR A 202 -12.68 27.19 -20.44
N ARG A 203 -12.67 27.60 -21.73
CA ARG A 203 -13.78 27.34 -22.65
C ARG A 203 -14.02 25.84 -22.86
N LEU A 204 -12.95 25.04 -22.96
CA LEU A 204 -13.07 23.59 -23.08
C LEU A 204 -13.65 22.98 -21.80
N ARG A 205 -13.13 23.37 -20.63
CA ARG A 205 -13.61 22.93 -19.31
C ARG A 205 -15.08 23.23 -19.12
N GLU A 206 -15.53 24.45 -19.42
CA GLU A 206 -16.93 24.84 -19.34
C GLU A 206 -17.82 23.98 -20.25
N ARG A 207 -17.38 23.75 -21.49
CA ARG A 207 -18.12 22.91 -22.44
C ARG A 207 -18.26 21.48 -21.94
N MET A 208 -17.17 20.86 -21.52
CA MET A 208 -17.20 19.47 -21.04
C MET A 208 -17.96 19.33 -19.72
N ASN A 209 -17.86 20.30 -18.79
CA ASN A 209 -18.62 20.27 -17.53
C ASN A 209 -20.13 20.39 -17.75
N ARG A 210 -20.60 21.03 -18.84
CA ARG A 210 -22.04 21.03 -19.21
C ARG A 210 -22.56 19.65 -19.62
N SER A 211 -21.66 18.73 -19.98
CA SER A 211 -22.01 17.35 -20.33
C SER A 211 -22.01 16.42 -19.11
N VAL A 212 -21.73 16.91 -17.90
CA VAL A 212 -21.81 16.12 -16.67
C VAL A 212 -23.28 15.84 -16.35
N THR A 213 -23.61 14.56 -16.21
CA THR A 213 -24.94 14.08 -15.86
C THR A 213 -24.89 13.19 -14.62
N GLU A 214 -26.05 12.71 -14.16
CA GLU A 214 -26.15 11.71 -13.10
C GLU A 214 -25.41 10.41 -13.42
N GLU A 215 -25.44 9.98 -14.68
CA GLU A 215 -24.70 8.81 -15.15
C GLU A 215 -23.18 9.02 -15.03
N THR A 216 -22.72 10.27 -15.17
CA THR A 216 -21.30 10.62 -14.99
C THR A 216 -20.88 10.44 -13.53
N TYR A 217 -21.72 10.87 -12.58
CA TYR A 217 -21.49 10.63 -11.15
C TYR A 217 -21.56 9.15 -10.80
N ALA A 218 -22.57 8.42 -11.31
CA ALA A 218 -22.69 6.99 -11.11
C ALA A 218 -21.43 6.24 -11.60
N LEU A 219 -20.93 6.62 -12.78
CA LEU A 219 -19.71 6.05 -13.35
C LEU A 219 -18.47 6.36 -12.48
N LEU A 220 -18.33 7.59 -11.97
CA LEU A 220 -17.26 7.96 -11.04
C LEU A 220 -17.28 7.09 -9.78
N PHE A 221 -18.45 6.91 -9.17
CA PHE A 221 -18.56 6.15 -7.93
C PHE A 221 -18.48 4.64 -8.13
N GLN A 222 -18.70 4.13 -9.34
CA GLN A 222 -18.35 2.77 -9.74
C GLN A 222 -16.85 2.60 -9.98
N ASN A 223 -16.13 3.68 -10.24
CA ASN A 223 -14.70 3.69 -10.53
C ASN A 223 -13.93 4.59 -9.56
N PRO A 224 -13.91 4.25 -8.25
CA PRO A 224 -13.39 5.10 -7.20
C PRO A 224 -11.89 5.37 -7.32
N ILE A 225 -11.16 4.63 -8.17
CA ILE A 225 -9.79 4.97 -8.56
C ILE A 225 -9.67 6.41 -9.05
N LEU A 226 -10.65 6.92 -9.79
CA LEU A 226 -10.60 8.29 -10.32
C LEU A 226 -10.78 9.36 -9.24
N LEU A 227 -11.33 9.03 -8.06
CA LEU A 227 -11.34 9.93 -6.90
C LEU A 227 -9.94 10.20 -6.36
N VAL A 228 -8.98 9.33 -6.70
CA VAL A 228 -7.65 9.28 -6.13
C VAL A 228 -6.54 9.52 -7.17
N GLU A 229 -6.68 8.88 -8.33
CA GLU A 229 -5.66 8.80 -9.37
C GLU A 229 -6.32 8.88 -10.75
N ALA A 230 -6.55 10.11 -11.20
CA ALA A 230 -6.85 10.41 -12.60
C ALA A 230 -5.56 10.55 -13.40
N THR A 231 -5.65 10.62 -14.72
CA THR A 231 -4.48 10.78 -15.59
C THR A 231 -3.67 12.05 -15.27
N ALA A 232 -4.30 13.15 -14.87
CA ALA A 232 -3.61 14.36 -14.38
C ALA A 232 -2.76 14.13 -13.13
N ASP A 233 -3.08 13.09 -12.35
CA ASP A 233 -2.35 12.69 -11.15
C ASP A 233 -1.21 11.69 -11.46
N LYS A 234 -1.21 11.06 -12.64
CA LYS A 234 -0.21 10.05 -13.06
C LYS A 234 1.08 10.63 -13.61
N ARG A 235 1.11 11.92 -14.00
CA ARG A 235 2.37 12.61 -14.28
C ARG A 235 3.28 12.31 -13.11
N ALA A 236 4.50 11.82 -13.38
CA ALA A 236 5.51 11.44 -12.39
C ALA A 236 5.30 12.23 -11.11
N LYS A 237 4.48 11.70 -10.19
CA LYS A 237 4.32 12.29 -8.88
C LYS A 237 5.75 12.24 -8.41
N SER A 238 6.40 13.39 -8.27
CA SER A 238 7.70 13.39 -7.61
C SER A 238 7.41 12.66 -6.31
N ILE A 239 7.94 11.45 -6.19
CA ILE A 239 7.55 10.56 -5.10
C ILE A 239 8.18 11.22 -3.89
N ARG A 240 7.33 11.94 -3.15
CA ARG A 240 7.69 12.80 -2.04
C ARG A 240 7.05 12.25 -0.79
N LEU A 241 7.71 12.53 0.32
CA LEU A 241 7.17 12.30 1.64
C LEU A 241 5.96 13.21 1.84
N TYR A 242 5.00 12.77 2.64
CA TYR A 242 3.93 13.65 3.10
C TYR A 242 4.52 14.76 3.97
N PRO A 243 3.91 15.96 4.03
CA PRO A 243 4.41 17.06 4.86
C PRO A 243 4.65 16.65 6.33
N GLU A 244 3.78 15.84 6.91
CA GLU A 244 3.91 15.33 8.27
C GLU A 244 5.11 14.38 8.42
N GLN A 245 5.39 13.58 7.38
CA GLN A 245 6.57 12.70 7.35
C GLN A 245 7.86 13.50 7.26
N GLU A 246 7.90 14.56 6.44
CA GLU A 246 9.05 15.47 6.37
C GLU A 246 9.29 16.13 7.72
N LYS A 247 8.23 16.64 8.36
CA LYS A 247 8.27 17.24 9.70
C LYS A 247 8.84 16.28 10.76
N ILE A 248 8.44 15.01 10.73
CA ILE A 248 8.99 13.97 11.64
C ILE A 248 10.52 13.86 11.46
N LEU A 249 10.97 13.69 10.22
CA LEU A 249 12.40 13.54 9.94
C LEU A 249 13.20 14.77 10.35
N GLU A 250 12.70 15.96 10.03
CA GLU A 250 13.34 17.24 10.37
C GLU A 250 13.45 17.42 11.88
N THR A 251 12.37 17.17 12.62
CA THR A 251 12.36 17.28 14.08
C THR A 251 13.36 16.34 14.75
N ILE A 252 13.44 15.08 14.30
CA ILE A 252 14.38 14.11 14.86
C ILE A 252 15.83 14.55 14.58
N VAL A 253 16.11 14.97 13.35
CA VAL A 253 17.44 15.45 12.96
C VAL A 253 17.84 16.69 13.75
N GLU A 254 16.93 17.65 13.91
CA GLU A 254 17.14 18.87 14.68
C GLU A 254 17.47 18.56 16.14
N ALA A 255 16.69 17.70 16.81
CA ALA A 255 16.97 17.28 18.19
C ALA A 255 18.36 16.64 18.33
N ILE A 256 18.78 15.80 17.38
CA ILE A 256 20.11 15.17 17.39
C ILE A 256 21.23 16.19 17.18
N VAL A 257 21.02 17.17 16.29
CA VAL A 257 21.99 18.25 16.04
C VAL A 257 22.15 19.13 17.28
N LEU A 258 21.05 19.46 17.95
CA LEU A 258 21.03 20.27 19.16
C LEU A 258 21.40 19.49 20.44
N ASP A 259 21.51 18.15 20.33
CA ASP A 259 21.70 17.22 21.45
C ASP A 259 20.60 17.31 22.53
N GLU A 260 19.38 17.60 22.10
CA GLU A 260 18.20 17.73 22.95
C GLU A 260 17.47 16.39 23.10
N PRO A 261 16.92 16.07 24.28
CA PRO A 261 16.14 14.85 24.44
C PRO A 261 14.82 14.96 23.68
N LEU A 262 14.41 13.89 22.99
CA LEU A 262 13.18 13.86 22.20
C LEU A 262 12.41 12.58 22.48
N LEU A 263 11.18 12.73 22.97
CA LEU A 263 10.18 11.67 23.00
C LEU A 263 9.05 12.06 22.05
N MET A 264 9.04 11.42 20.88
CA MET A 264 8.08 11.71 19.83
C MET A 264 7.03 10.60 19.72
N GLY A 265 5.76 11.00 19.68
CA GLY A 265 4.63 10.13 19.37
C GLY A 265 4.16 10.40 17.95
N ASN A 266 4.21 9.39 17.09
CA ASN A 266 3.72 9.47 15.72
C ASN A 266 2.44 8.64 15.57
N GLN A 267 1.30 9.32 15.59
CA GLN A 267 -0.01 8.73 15.40
C GLN A 267 -0.51 8.98 13.98
N MET A 268 -0.30 8.00 13.11
CA MET A 268 -0.82 8.04 11.75
C MET A 268 -1.66 6.79 11.45
N PRO A 269 -2.75 6.92 10.66
CA PRO A 269 -3.48 5.77 10.17
C PRO A 269 -2.58 4.75 9.47
N THR A 270 -3.01 3.49 9.45
CA THR A 270 -2.34 2.45 8.67
C THR A 270 -2.28 2.83 7.19
N GLY A 271 -1.15 2.52 6.53
CA GLY A 271 -0.96 2.79 5.11
C GLY A 271 -0.46 4.21 4.76
N THR A 272 -0.20 5.07 5.75
CA THR A 272 0.43 6.39 5.53
C THR A 272 1.95 6.32 5.40
N GLY A 273 2.57 5.15 5.55
CA GLY A 273 4.02 4.98 5.42
C GLY A 273 4.81 5.28 6.71
N LYS A 274 4.19 5.26 7.89
CA LYS A 274 4.87 5.47 9.19
C LYS A 274 6.08 4.57 9.42
N THR A 275 5.96 3.29 9.09
CA THR A 275 7.00 2.26 9.21
C THR A 275 8.17 2.54 8.24
N PHE A 276 7.85 2.93 7.00
CA PHE A 276 8.83 3.19 5.94
C PHE A 276 9.84 4.27 6.32
N LEU A 277 9.44 5.28 7.12
CA LEU A 277 10.30 6.42 7.50
C LEU A 277 11.57 6.04 8.25
N ALA A 278 11.64 4.86 8.87
CA ALA A 278 12.86 4.38 9.51
C ALA A 278 14.06 4.37 8.56
N VAL A 279 13.82 4.07 7.27
CA VAL A 279 14.88 3.95 6.26
C VAL A 279 15.37 5.32 5.76
N PRO A 280 14.51 6.27 5.33
CA PRO A 280 14.92 7.65 5.11
C PRO A 280 15.63 8.30 6.31
N LEU A 281 15.16 8.01 7.53
CA LEU A 281 15.81 8.49 8.75
C LEU A 281 17.24 7.94 8.87
N ALA A 282 17.41 6.62 8.77
CA ALA A 282 18.73 5.98 8.82
C ALA A 282 19.70 6.57 7.79
N GLN A 283 19.22 6.80 6.57
CA GLN A 283 20.01 7.39 5.51
C GLN A 283 20.42 8.86 5.79
N LYS A 284 19.52 9.67 6.37
CA LYS A 284 19.85 11.03 6.82
C LYS A 284 20.90 11.00 7.94
N LEU A 285 20.69 10.17 8.97
CA LEU A 285 21.59 10.09 10.12
C LEU A 285 22.99 9.56 9.76
N GLY A 286 23.08 8.59 8.84
CA GLY A 286 24.36 8.04 8.35
C GLY A 286 25.27 9.08 7.68
N ARG A 287 24.68 10.18 7.17
CA ARG A 287 25.40 11.29 6.52
C ARG A 287 25.75 12.43 7.47
N MET A 288 25.24 12.42 8.70
CA MET A 288 25.54 13.43 9.70
C MET A 288 26.95 13.25 10.28
N LYS A 289 27.51 14.34 10.82
CA LYS A 289 28.77 14.30 11.58
C LYS A 289 28.59 13.55 12.90
N ARG A 290 27.52 13.87 13.64
CA ARG A 290 27.08 13.14 14.84
C ARG A 290 26.16 12.01 14.40
N ARG A 291 26.75 10.85 14.15
CA ARG A 291 26.01 9.67 13.66
C ARG A 291 25.27 9.00 14.80
N LYS A 292 24.02 8.62 14.53
CA LYS A 292 23.22 7.71 15.36
C LYS A 292 22.72 6.58 14.46
N THR A 293 22.51 5.42 15.06
CA THR A 293 21.93 4.23 14.44
C THR A 293 20.42 4.22 14.71
N VAL A 294 19.61 4.04 13.67
CA VAL A 294 18.18 3.78 13.88
C VAL A 294 18.02 2.36 14.40
N LEU A 295 17.47 2.19 15.61
CA LEU A 295 17.03 0.88 16.11
C LEU A 295 15.54 0.73 15.81
N PHE A 296 15.23 0.04 14.71
CA PHE A 296 13.87 -0.29 14.34
C PHE A 296 13.43 -1.58 15.02
N ALA A 297 12.28 -1.56 15.68
CA ALA A 297 11.69 -2.75 16.28
C ALA A 297 10.18 -2.80 16.09
N CYS A 298 9.66 -3.97 15.77
CA CYS A 298 8.23 -4.27 15.68
C CYS A 298 7.98 -5.69 16.22
N SER A 299 6.79 -5.91 16.82
CA SER A 299 6.36 -7.25 17.26
C SER A 299 6.10 -8.21 16.11
N ASN A 300 5.88 -7.71 14.90
CA ASN A 300 5.58 -8.53 13.73
C ASN A 300 6.83 -8.72 12.85
N GLU A 301 7.27 -9.98 12.74
CA GLU A 301 8.44 -10.38 11.95
C GLU A 301 8.34 -10.01 10.46
N LEU A 302 7.13 -10.01 9.89
CA LEU A 302 6.92 -9.62 8.49
C LEU A 302 7.22 -8.13 8.29
N VAL A 303 6.92 -7.28 9.27
CA VAL A 303 7.27 -5.84 9.22
C VAL A 303 8.77 -5.64 9.29
N ASN A 304 9.44 -6.38 10.18
CA ASN A 304 10.90 -6.34 10.29
C ASN A 304 11.56 -6.75 8.96
N THR A 305 11.04 -7.81 8.33
CA THR A 305 11.51 -8.28 7.01
C THR A 305 11.27 -7.23 5.92
N ASP A 306 10.09 -6.60 5.88
CA ASP A 306 9.76 -5.54 4.93
C ASP A 306 10.70 -4.32 5.07
N ILE A 307 11.02 -3.91 6.30
CA ILE A 307 11.95 -2.81 6.57
C ILE A 307 13.39 -3.17 6.23
N ALA A 308 13.81 -4.39 6.55
CA ALA A 308 15.11 -4.90 6.13
C ALA A 308 15.27 -4.89 4.61
N SER A 309 14.27 -5.41 3.87
CA SER A 309 14.27 -5.39 2.40
C SER A 309 14.29 -3.96 1.85
N THR A 310 13.49 -3.08 2.44
CA THR A 310 13.46 -1.65 2.08
C THR A 310 14.81 -0.96 2.30
N ALA A 311 15.48 -1.25 3.42
CA ALA A 311 16.81 -0.70 3.72
C ALA A 311 17.84 -1.12 2.65
N LEU A 312 17.73 -2.32 2.08
CA LEU A 312 18.59 -2.77 0.99
C LEU A 312 18.37 -2.02 -0.33
N LEU A 313 17.24 -1.33 -0.50
CA LEU A 313 17.00 -0.44 -1.63
C LEU A 313 17.76 0.88 -1.48
N GLY A 314 18.12 1.30 -0.26
CA GLY A 314 18.91 2.50 -0.06
C GLY A 314 20.33 2.37 -0.63
N ASP A 315 20.85 3.48 -1.17
CA ASP A 315 22.25 3.54 -1.56
C ASP A 315 23.10 3.65 -0.29
N ASP A 316 24.04 2.72 -0.11
CA ASP A 316 25.04 2.68 0.96
C ASP A 316 24.54 2.55 2.42
N ILE A 317 23.28 2.15 2.62
CA ILE A 317 22.75 1.81 3.95
C ILE A 317 23.42 0.55 4.50
N HIS A 318 24.06 0.65 5.67
CA HIS A 318 24.50 -0.50 6.47
C HIS A 318 23.37 -1.00 7.36
N LEU A 319 22.69 -2.02 6.86
CA LEU A 319 21.66 -2.77 7.56
C LEU A 319 22.27 -3.89 8.41
N TRP A 320 21.94 -3.90 9.70
CA TRP A 320 22.17 -5.03 10.59
C TRP A 320 20.82 -5.61 11.06
N MET A 321 20.79 -6.91 11.31
CA MET A 321 19.64 -7.61 11.88
C MET A 321 19.97 -8.08 13.30
N SER A 322 18.97 -8.08 14.18
CA SER A 322 19.09 -8.61 15.52
C SER A 322 17.90 -9.49 15.87
N SER A 323 18.16 -10.65 16.47
CA SER A 323 17.10 -11.53 16.98
C SER A 323 17.52 -12.22 18.27
N LEU A 324 16.54 -12.63 19.07
CA LEU A 324 16.78 -13.47 20.23
C LEU A 324 16.76 -14.94 19.80
N ILE A 325 17.90 -15.62 19.91
CA ILE A 325 18.01 -17.07 19.69
C ILE A 325 18.07 -17.79 21.03
N ARG A 326 17.47 -18.99 21.09
CA ARG A 326 17.57 -19.87 22.26
C ARG A 326 18.37 -21.10 21.85
N GLY A 327 19.48 -21.34 22.54
CA GLY A 327 20.30 -22.53 22.31
C GLY A 327 19.60 -23.81 22.78
N ASP A 328 20.18 -24.98 22.48
CA ASP A 328 19.63 -26.29 22.84
C ASP A 328 19.39 -26.46 24.36
N LYS A 329 20.12 -25.71 25.19
CA LYS A 329 19.98 -25.67 26.66
C LYS A 329 18.94 -24.65 27.16
N GLY A 330 18.24 -23.96 26.26
CA GLY A 330 17.26 -22.92 26.58
C GLY A 330 17.84 -21.55 26.91
N GLU A 331 19.17 -21.40 26.94
CA GLU A 331 19.84 -20.13 27.16
C GLU A 331 19.52 -19.16 26.02
N ALA A 332 18.98 -18.00 26.37
CA ALA A 332 18.63 -16.95 25.42
C ALA A 332 19.85 -16.07 25.15
N GLN A 333 20.14 -15.83 23.88
CA GLN A 333 21.24 -15.00 23.44
C GLN A 333 20.77 -14.09 22.29
N VAL A 334 21.17 -12.82 22.35
CA VAL A 334 20.97 -11.91 21.23
C VAL A 334 22.03 -12.18 20.16
N LEU A 335 21.58 -12.37 18.93
CA LEU A 335 22.42 -12.49 17.77
C LEU A 335 22.31 -11.21 16.93
N LEU A 336 23.41 -10.46 16.82
CA LEU A 336 23.50 -9.23 16.03
C LEU A 336 24.39 -9.47 14.81
N ARG A 337 23.87 -9.26 13.59
CA ARG A 337 24.58 -9.60 12.35
C ARG A 337 24.44 -8.54 11.25
N PRO A 338 25.55 -8.07 10.64
CA PRO A 338 25.50 -7.22 9.46
C PRO A 338 25.04 -7.97 8.22
N TYR A 339 24.20 -7.35 7.41
CA TYR A 339 23.85 -7.91 6.11
C TYR A 339 25.10 -8.05 5.20
N LYS A 340 25.13 -9.06 4.32
CA LYS A 340 26.31 -9.39 3.49
C LYS A 340 26.84 -8.21 2.65
N ARG A 341 25.97 -7.28 2.22
CA ARG A 341 26.34 -6.05 1.48
C ARG A 341 27.28 -5.14 2.28
N CYS A 342 27.27 -5.23 3.61
CA CYS A 342 28.21 -4.50 4.49
C CYS A 342 29.65 -5.01 4.38
N PHE A 343 29.89 -6.12 3.66
CA PHE A 343 31.22 -6.64 3.37
C PHE A 343 31.40 -6.79 1.85
N PRO A 344 31.80 -5.72 1.14
CA PRO A 344 31.86 -5.70 -0.32
C PRO A 344 32.61 -6.88 -0.95
N ASN A 345 33.61 -7.47 -0.26
CA ASN A 345 34.39 -8.60 -0.77
C ASN A 345 34.75 -9.70 0.25
N LYS A 346 34.33 -9.60 1.54
CA LYS A 346 34.86 -10.48 2.60
C LYS A 346 33.83 -11.13 3.52
N TRP A 347 32.52 -11.04 3.22
CA TRP A 347 31.50 -11.57 4.13
C TRP A 347 31.73 -13.05 4.44
N LYS A 348 32.07 -13.87 3.43
CA LYS A 348 32.32 -15.30 3.63
C LYS A 348 33.44 -15.54 4.63
N ASP A 349 34.51 -14.76 4.57
CA ASP A 349 35.66 -14.90 5.46
C ASP A 349 35.26 -14.52 6.87
N VAL A 350 34.64 -13.34 7.05
CA VAL A 350 34.15 -12.86 8.36
C VAL A 350 33.20 -13.86 9.02
N TYR A 351 32.26 -14.42 8.25
CA TYR A 351 31.30 -15.39 8.78
C TYR A 351 31.91 -16.76 9.05
N LYS A 352 32.94 -17.17 8.30
CA LYS A 352 33.69 -18.42 8.53
C LYS A 352 34.74 -18.33 9.63
N THR A 353 35.27 -17.15 9.93
CA THR A 353 36.30 -16.97 10.98
C THR A 353 35.75 -17.42 12.33
N ASP A 354 36.32 -18.44 12.94
CA ASP A 354 35.88 -18.87 14.27
C ASP A 354 36.30 -17.82 15.32
N SER A 355 35.32 -17.11 15.87
CA SER A 355 35.55 -16.00 16.80
C SER A 355 34.40 -15.97 17.79
N ALA A 356 34.73 -16.12 19.07
CA ALA A 356 33.77 -16.06 20.17
C ALA A 356 33.05 -14.70 20.24
N ALA A 357 33.64 -13.63 19.69
CA ALA A 357 33.02 -12.31 19.67
C ALA A 357 31.76 -12.26 18.79
N LYS A 358 31.64 -13.12 17.75
CA LYS A 358 30.47 -13.18 16.84
C LYS A 358 29.19 -13.68 17.52
N THR A 359 29.35 -14.38 18.63
CA THR A 359 28.30 -14.93 19.48
C THR A 359 28.66 -14.62 20.94
N GLY A 360 29.24 -13.45 21.18
CA GLY A 360 29.60 -12.97 22.51
C GLY A 360 28.49 -12.13 23.12
N SER A 361 28.86 -11.26 24.06
CA SER A 361 27.97 -10.18 24.50
C SER A 361 27.61 -9.24 23.35
N ILE A 362 26.55 -8.45 23.51
CA ILE A 362 26.16 -7.43 22.52
C ILE A 362 27.32 -6.46 22.22
N ALA A 363 28.04 -6.01 23.26
CA ALA A 363 29.19 -5.13 23.08
C ALA A 363 30.33 -5.79 22.28
N ALA A 364 30.63 -7.06 22.55
CA ALA A 364 31.65 -7.80 21.81
C ALA A 364 31.25 -8.01 20.34
N GLN A 365 29.98 -8.34 20.08
CA GLN A 365 29.44 -8.45 18.72
C GLN A 365 29.49 -7.10 17.99
N TRP A 366 29.07 -6.02 18.65
CA TRP A 366 29.08 -4.66 18.11
C TRP A 366 30.48 -4.19 17.73
N GLU A 367 31.45 -4.34 18.63
CA GLU A 367 32.85 -3.98 18.38
C GLU A 367 33.44 -4.82 17.24
N PHE A 368 33.24 -6.13 17.27
CA PHE A 368 33.73 -7.04 16.24
C PHE A 368 33.21 -6.65 14.85
N TYR A 369 31.89 -6.48 14.70
CA TYR A 369 31.32 -6.17 13.40
C TYR A 369 31.62 -4.76 12.95
N THR A 370 31.63 -3.76 13.83
CA THR A 370 32.01 -2.39 13.47
C THR A 370 33.43 -2.32 12.93
N LYS A 371 34.36 -3.07 13.54
CA LYS A 371 35.73 -3.20 13.06
C LYS A 371 35.77 -3.88 11.70
N GLU A 372 35.00 -4.94 11.50
CA GLU A 372 34.98 -5.67 10.22
C GLU A 372 34.31 -4.90 9.08
N THR A 373 33.22 -4.17 9.35
CA THR A 373 32.49 -3.36 8.36
C THR A 373 33.13 -1.99 8.13
N GLY A 374 33.97 -1.52 9.05
CA GLY A 374 34.61 -0.20 8.99
C GLY A 374 33.68 0.99 9.29
N LYS A 375 32.41 0.74 9.62
CA LYS A 375 31.47 1.75 10.12
C LYS A 375 30.34 1.12 10.94
N ASN A 376 29.80 1.90 11.88
CA ASN A 376 28.57 1.58 12.61
C ASN A 376 27.40 1.34 11.63
N PRO A 377 26.40 0.55 12.02
CA PRO A 377 25.17 0.42 11.26
C PRO A 377 24.43 1.74 11.14
N ASP A 378 23.83 1.99 9.97
CA ASP A 378 22.90 3.10 9.80
C ASP A 378 21.53 2.72 10.39
N ILE A 379 21.16 1.43 10.29
CA ILE A 379 19.93 0.85 10.85
C ILE A 379 20.18 -0.56 11.39
N VAL A 380 19.60 -0.85 12.55
CA VAL A 380 19.45 -2.19 13.13
C VAL A 380 17.96 -2.52 13.15
N VAL A 381 17.57 -3.63 12.53
CA VAL A 381 16.20 -4.15 12.58
C VAL A 381 16.16 -5.30 13.57
N ALA A 382 15.33 -5.19 14.60
CA ALA A 382 15.26 -6.14 15.71
C ALA A 382 13.83 -6.63 15.98
N ASP A 383 13.68 -7.87 16.43
CA ASP A 383 12.49 -8.26 17.20
C ASP A 383 12.45 -7.50 18.55
N LEU A 384 11.30 -7.54 19.24
CA LEU A 384 11.14 -6.81 20.50
C LEU A 384 12.10 -7.30 21.60
N GLU A 385 12.42 -8.59 21.63
CA GLU A 385 13.25 -9.19 22.67
C GLU A 385 14.71 -8.77 22.51
N ALA A 386 15.22 -8.80 21.28
CA ALA A 386 16.53 -8.27 20.94
C ALA A 386 16.58 -6.75 21.11
N CYS A 387 15.51 -6.01 20.79
CA CYS A 387 15.42 -4.58 21.03
C CYS A 387 15.59 -4.24 22.51
N TYR A 388 14.88 -4.96 23.39
CA TYR A 388 15.01 -4.81 24.84
C TYR A 388 16.46 -4.98 25.33
N GLU A 389 17.12 -6.07 24.91
CA GLU A 389 18.50 -6.35 25.32
C GLU A 389 19.52 -5.39 24.69
N LEU A 390 19.30 -4.94 23.44
CA LEU A 390 20.13 -3.93 22.78
C LEU A 390 20.07 -2.57 23.50
N LEU A 391 18.86 -2.13 23.87
CA LEU A 391 18.68 -0.87 24.61
C LEU A 391 19.27 -0.94 26.02
N LYS A 392 19.12 -2.08 26.69
CA LYS A 392 19.76 -2.31 28.00
C LYS A 392 21.29 -2.29 27.90
N ALA A 393 21.87 -2.82 26.82
CA ALA A 393 23.30 -2.79 26.55
C ALA A 393 23.78 -1.47 25.92
N SER A 394 22.90 -0.54 25.57
CA SER A 394 23.21 0.71 24.86
C SER A 394 24.33 1.53 25.51
N PRO A 395 24.39 1.69 26.85
CA PRO A 395 25.48 2.42 27.49
C PRO A 395 26.86 1.77 27.30
N LEU A 396 26.91 0.45 27.04
CA LEU A 396 28.15 -0.29 26.81
C LEU A 396 28.68 -0.10 25.38
N ILE A 397 27.89 0.47 24.48
CA ILE A 397 28.22 0.69 23.06
C ILE A 397 28.08 2.16 22.65
N ASP A 398 28.25 3.08 23.60
CA ASP A 398 28.26 4.54 23.40
C ASP A 398 26.90 5.14 22.95
N ASP A 399 25.81 4.60 23.50
CA ASP A 399 24.43 5.06 23.28
C ASP A 399 24.09 5.42 21.82
N PRO A 400 24.30 4.51 20.86
CA PRO A 400 24.29 4.84 19.46
C PRO A 400 22.87 5.05 18.92
N PHE A 401 21.84 4.66 19.67
CA PHE A 401 20.50 4.47 19.12
C PHE A 401 19.63 5.73 19.11
N VAL A 402 18.87 5.85 18.02
CA VAL A 402 17.53 6.45 18.00
C VAL A 402 16.54 5.30 17.98
N ALA A 403 15.74 5.14 19.03
CA ALA A 403 14.74 4.09 19.06
C ALA A 403 13.56 4.48 18.17
N TYR A 404 13.21 3.62 17.20
CA TYR A 404 12.10 3.82 16.27
C TYR A 404 11.18 2.59 16.37
N ILE A 405 10.23 2.66 17.32
CA ILE A 405 9.44 1.51 17.77
C ILE A 405 8.08 1.52 17.09
N ASP A 406 7.83 0.53 16.24
CA ASP A 406 6.58 0.40 15.49
C ASP A 406 5.54 -0.50 16.17
N GLU A 407 4.26 -0.18 15.95
CA GLU A 407 3.11 -0.77 16.63
C GLU A 407 3.30 -0.80 18.17
N PHE A 408 3.64 0.37 18.75
CA PHE A 408 3.95 0.55 20.17
C PHE A 408 2.90 -0.05 21.13
N VAL A 409 1.63 -0.04 20.71
CA VAL A 409 0.54 -0.78 21.37
C VAL A 409 0.03 -1.82 20.38
N SER A 410 0.08 -3.09 20.77
CA SER A 410 -0.34 -4.22 19.94
C SER A 410 -1.03 -5.33 20.75
N ASP A 411 -0.50 -6.55 20.76
CA ASP A 411 -1.03 -7.67 21.52
C ASP A 411 -0.44 -7.77 22.93
N THR A 412 -1.10 -8.55 23.78
CA THR A 412 -0.76 -8.70 25.20
C THR A 412 0.71 -9.07 25.45
N ALA A 413 1.23 -10.08 24.78
CA ALA A 413 2.60 -10.54 25.00
C ALA A 413 3.62 -9.46 24.58
N SER A 414 3.32 -8.77 23.48
CA SER A 414 4.14 -7.66 22.98
C SER A 414 4.11 -6.45 23.91
N ASN A 415 2.94 -6.12 24.47
CA ASN A 415 2.75 -4.99 25.38
C ASN A 415 3.47 -5.19 26.72
N ASP A 416 3.49 -6.42 27.24
CA ASP A 416 4.28 -6.78 28.42
C ASP A 416 5.77 -6.51 28.18
N LEU A 417 6.29 -6.93 27.02
CA LEU A 417 7.69 -6.67 26.69
C LEU A 417 7.94 -5.18 26.40
N MET A 418 6.99 -4.49 25.79
CA MET A 418 7.08 -3.05 25.52
C MET A 418 7.19 -2.24 26.81
N GLY A 419 6.45 -2.61 27.86
CA GLY A 419 6.59 -2.00 29.18
C GLY A 419 8.02 -2.11 29.73
N LYS A 420 8.70 -3.25 29.51
CA LYS A 420 10.12 -3.43 29.88
C LYS A 420 11.06 -2.59 29.02
N ILE A 421 10.81 -2.53 27.70
CA ILE A 421 11.56 -1.68 26.76
C ILE A 421 11.50 -0.22 27.16
N CYS A 422 10.34 0.26 27.63
CA CYS A 422 10.13 1.67 28.01
C CYS A 422 11.10 2.17 29.09
N ARG A 423 11.64 1.28 29.93
CA ARG A 423 12.64 1.61 30.97
C ARG A 423 14.02 1.97 30.41
N TYR A 424 14.30 1.56 29.18
CA TYR A 424 15.61 1.71 28.55
C TYR A 424 15.56 2.59 27.30
N LEU A 425 14.47 3.36 27.10
CA LEU A 425 14.33 4.26 25.95
C LEU A 425 15.52 5.24 25.87
N PRO A 426 16.21 5.33 24.72
CA PRO A 426 17.33 6.24 24.56
C PRO A 426 16.87 7.69 24.44
N ARG A 427 17.81 8.63 24.56
CA ARG A 427 17.57 10.08 24.56
C ARG A 427 16.73 10.58 23.38
N HIS A 428 16.77 9.89 22.25
CA HIS A 428 15.93 10.16 21.08
C HIS A 428 15.07 8.92 20.79
N THR A 429 13.76 9.04 21.00
CA THR A 429 12.81 7.94 20.85
C THR A 429 11.60 8.39 20.04
N VAL A 430 11.18 7.54 19.10
CA VAL A 430 9.98 7.70 18.28
C VAL A 430 9.09 6.48 18.49
N LEU A 431 7.87 6.72 18.97
CA LEU A 431 6.84 5.70 19.20
C LEU A 431 5.78 5.80 18.10
N LEU A 432 5.52 4.71 17.39
CA LEU A 432 4.57 4.68 16.27
C LEU A 432 3.41 3.75 16.59
N SER A 433 2.19 4.25 16.44
CA SER A 433 0.99 3.41 16.44
C SER A 433 -0.18 4.19 15.85
N ALA A 434 -1.10 3.54 15.13
CA ALA A 434 -2.33 4.22 14.69
C ALA A 434 -3.26 4.54 15.88
N ILE A 435 -3.09 3.80 16.99
CA ILE A 435 -3.85 3.93 18.23
C ILE A 435 -2.96 4.39 19.38
N LEU A 436 -1.92 5.18 19.08
CA LEU A 436 -0.96 5.63 20.08
C LEU A 436 -1.68 6.38 21.22
N PRO A 437 -1.59 5.92 22.49
CA PRO A 437 -2.21 6.61 23.62
C PRO A 437 -1.63 8.01 23.77
N ARG A 438 -2.44 8.95 24.28
CA ARG A 438 -1.94 10.29 24.61
C ARG A 438 -0.86 10.22 25.68
N PHE A 439 0.06 11.18 25.67
CA PHE A 439 1.19 11.16 26.61
C PHE A 439 0.79 11.36 28.07
N ASP A 440 -0.36 11.98 28.35
CA ASP A 440 -0.93 12.06 29.70
C ASP A 440 -1.39 10.69 30.22
N VAL A 441 -1.82 9.78 29.32
CA VAL A 441 -2.11 8.39 29.68
C VAL A 441 -0.80 7.60 29.90
N LEU A 442 0.27 7.96 29.21
CA LEU A 442 1.61 7.36 29.33
C LEU A 442 2.49 8.07 30.38
N ASP A 443 1.89 8.85 31.30
CA ASP A 443 2.61 9.70 32.25
C ASP A 443 3.75 9.00 33.02
N PRO A 444 3.60 7.75 33.53
CA PRO A 444 4.72 7.06 34.18
C PRO A 444 5.95 6.89 33.30
N ILE A 445 5.75 6.60 32.01
CA ILE A 445 6.84 6.42 31.03
C ILE A 445 7.47 7.76 30.69
N VAL A 446 6.63 8.79 30.51
CA VAL A 446 7.06 10.17 30.22
C VAL A 446 7.90 10.72 31.37
N GLN A 447 7.47 10.52 32.62
CA GLN A 447 8.20 10.96 33.80
C GLN A 447 9.54 10.24 33.96
N ASP A 448 9.58 8.92 33.74
CA ASP A 448 10.83 8.17 33.77
C ASP A 448 11.81 8.62 32.69
N PHE A 449 11.32 8.85 31.47
CA PHE A 449 12.10 9.37 30.38
C PHE A 449 12.69 10.75 30.72
N ALA A 450 11.85 11.67 31.21
CA ALA A 450 12.27 13.02 31.60
C ALA A 450 13.27 13.01 32.76
N ARG A 451 13.10 12.10 33.72
CA ARG A 451 14.03 11.89 34.83
C ARG A 451 15.42 11.43 34.34
N ARG A 452 15.47 10.56 33.33
CA ARG A 452 16.73 10.03 32.78
C ARG A 452 17.44 11.01 31.85
N HIS A 453 16.70 11.77 31.05
CA HIS A 453 17.27 12.56 29.94
C HIS A 453 17.14 14.08 30.12
N GLY A 454 16.44 14.55 31.15
CA GLY A 454 16.08 15.95 31.37
C GLY A 454 14.68 16.28 30.82
N SER A 455 14.23 17.53 31.01
CA SER A 455 12.96 17.99 30.43
C SER A 455 13.04 17.86 28.90
N ALA A 456 12.22 16.98 28.34
CA ALA A 456 12.21 16.69 26.91
C ALA A 456 10.99 17.34 26.25
N PRO A 457 11.15 18.00 25.09
CA PRO A 457 10.01 18.31 24.22
C PRO A 457 9.22 17.02 23.92
N LEU A 458 8.01 16.95 24.47
CA LEU A 458 7.02 15.94 24.14
C LEU A 458 6.36 16.36 22.84
N GLN A 459 6.76 15.72 21.75
CA GLN A 459 6.20 16.04 20.44
C GLN A 459 5.23 14.95 20.01
N ARG A 460 4.01 15.34 19.67
CA ARG A 460 3.03 14.43 19.09
C ARG A 460 2.65 14.92 17.71
N ILE A 461 2.84 14.08 16.71
CA ILE A 461 2.44 14.35 15.33
C ILE A 461 1.29 13.40 15.03
N GLU A 462 0.14 13.99 14.71
CA GLU A 462 -1.07 13.28 14.34
C GLU A 462 -1.43 13.60 12.89
N ALA A 463 -1.72 12.58 12.09
CA ALA A 463 -2.27 12.79 10.76
C ALA A 463 -3.77 12.47 10.78
N ALA A 464 -4.57 13.52 10.63
CA ALA A 464 -6.02 13.42 10.46
C ALA A 464 -6.44 12.93 9.06
N HIS A 465 -5.52 12.93 8.10
CA HIS A 465 -5.82 12.64 6.71
C HIS A 465 -6.23 11.17 6.54
N VAL A 466 -7.48 10.97 6.08
CA VAL A 466 -8.03 9.67 5.73
C VAL A 466 -7.96 9.50 4.20
N PRO A 467 -6.93 8.82 3.67
CA PRO A 467 -6.74 8.74 2.23
C PRO A 467 -7.87 8.00 1.54
N ILE A 468 -8.46 6.99 2.21
CA ILE A 468 -9.57 6.18 1.70
C ILE A 468 -10.56 5.91 2.83
N THR A 469 -11.82 6.20 2.54
CA THR A 469 -12.99 5.97 3.41
C THR A 469 -13.51 4.54 3.26
N CYS A 470 -14.17 4.02 4.29
CA CYS A 470 -14.79 2.71 4.31
C CYS A 470 -16.31 2.82 4.40
N ALA A 471 -17.03 2.00 3.63
CA ALA A 471 -18.46 1.78 3.83
C ALA A 471 -18.65 0.80 4.99
N ILE A 472 -19.47 1.16 5.97
CA ILE A 472 -19.86 0.24 7.05
C ILE A 472 -21.16 -0.41 6.62
N ILE A 473 -21.20 -1.74 6.63
CA ILE A 473 -22.34 -2.55 6.22
C ILE A 473 -22.80 -3.35 7.44
N ASP A 474 -24.07 -3.18 7.80
CA ASP A 474 -24.67 -3.90 8.92
C ASP A 474 -25.07 -5.34 8.56
N HIS A 475 -25.61 -6.04 9.56
CA HIS A 475 -26.02 -7.44 9.44
C HIS A 475 -27.20 -7.68 8.49
N GLU A 476 -27.96 -6.63 8.16
CA GLU A 476 -29.00 -6.66 7.13
C GLU A 476 -28.47 -6.23 5.75
N GLY A 477 -27.17 -6.02 5.62
CA GLY A 477 -26.53 -5.63 4.36
C GLY A 477 -26.74 -4.17 3.97
N ARG A 478 -27.13 -3.30 4.92
CA ARG A 478 -27.38 -1.87 4.69
C ARG A 478 -26.19 -1.01 5.08
N ILE A 479 -26.05 0.10 4.36
CA ILE A 479 -25.04 1.12 4.68
C ILE A 479 -25.35 1.80 6.01
N CYS A 480 -24.33 1.90 6.85
CA CYS A 480 -24.34 2.60 8.11
C CYS A 480 -23.29 3.71 8.15
N MET A 481 -23.66 4.84 8.74
CA MET A 481 -22.77 5.98 9.00
C MET A 481 -22.88 6.35 10.49
N PRO A 482 -21.90 7.05 11.07
CA PRO A 482 -21.89 7.39 12.49
C PRO A 482 -23.18 8.04 13.02
N HIS A 483 -23.82 8.92 12.24
CA HIS A 483 -25.08 9.55 12.66
C HIS A 483 -26.27 8.57 12.75
N HIS A 484 -26.17 7.36 12.18
CA HIS A 484 -27.19 6.31 12.34
C HIS A 484 -27.15 5.67 13.73
N ALA A 485 -26.00 5.73 14.41
CA ALA A 485 -25.78 5.15 15.74
C ALA A 485 -26.16 6.11 16.89
N LEU A 486 -26.62 7.33 16.56
CA LEU A 486 -27.11 8.30 17.53
C LEU A 486 -28.54 7.95 17.95
N ASP A 487 -28.78 8.02 19.26
CA ASP A 487 -30.09 7.79 19.87
C ASP A 487 -30.94 9.06 19.85
N SER A 488 -30.30 10.24 19.93
CA SER A 488 -30.99 11.52 19.98
C SER A 488 -30.30 12.64 19.19
N PRO A 489 -31.03 13.69 18.76
CA PRO A 489 -30.47 14.83 18.04
C PRO A 489 -29.37 15.56 18.82
N GLU A 490 -29.46 15.61 20.15
CA GLU A 490 -28.52 16.31 21.03
C GLU A 490 -27.09 15.74 20.93
N GLN A 491 -26.98 14.45 20.61
CA GLN A 491 -25.68 13.79 20.41
C GLN A 491 -24.97 14.24 19.12
N THR A 492 -25.66 14.94 18.20
CA THR A 492 -25.06 15.43 16.94
C THR A 492 -23.90 16.39 17.22
N SER A 493 -24.01 17.23 18.26
CA SER A 493 -22.91 18.13 18.66
C SER A 493 -21.67 17.37 19.12
N GLN A 494 -21.85 16.23 19.80
CA GLN A 494 -20.75 15.34 20.14
C GLN A 494 -20.16 14.68 18.89
N LEU A 495 -20.99 14.21 17.97
CA LEU A 495 -20.54 13.64 16.70
C LEU A 495 -19.72 14.64 15.89
N VAL A 496 -20.10 15.92 15.81
CA VAL A 496 -19.31 16.95 15.09
C VAL A 496 -17.92 17.12 15.72
N ARG A 497 -17.84 17.22 17.06
CA ARG A 497 -16.55 17.31 17.77
C ARG A 497 -15.66 16.07 17.53
N GLU A 498 -16.26 14.89 17.57
CA GLU A 498 -15.56 13.64 17.25
C GLU A 498 -15.17 13.57 15.76
N PHE A 499 -15.99 14.07 14.84
CA PHE A 499 -15.68 14.07 13.42
C PHE A 499 -14.43 14.91 13.11
N GLU A 500 -14.22 16.03 13.81
CA GLU A 500 -13.06 16.90 13.60
C GLU A 500 -11.74 16.28 14.10
N SER A 501 -11.81 15.55 15.21
CA SER A 501 -10.61 14.99 15.89
C SER A 501 -10.37 13.52 15.56
N ASN A 502 -11.42 12.71 15.37
CA ASN A 502 -11.35 11.26 15.30
C ASN A 502 -11.30 10.75 13.84
N PRO A 503 -10.13 10.28 13.35
CA PRO A 503 -10.01 9.78 11.98
C PRO A 503 -10.85 8.52 11.70
N ARG A 504 -11.23 7.75 12.73
CA ARG A 504 -12.16 6.61 12.60
C ARG A 504 -13.52 7.06 12.11
N ILE A 505 -14.09 8.07 12.75
CA ILE A 505 -15.43 8.58 12.44
C ILE A 505 -15.48 9.15 11.03
N ARG A 506 -14.45 9.94 10.65
CA ARG A 506 -14.31 10.48 9.28
C ARG A 506 -14.27 9.40 8.22
N ARG A 507 -13.60 8.29 8.52
CA ARG A 507 -13.44 7.17 7.57
C ARG A 507 -14.75 6.52 7.18
N CYS A 508 -15.81 6.62 7.98
CA CYS A 508 -17.08 5.94 7.72
C CYS A 508 -17.98 6.64 6.67
N TYR A 509 -17.52 7.73 6.04
CA TYR A 509 -18.31 8.51 5.07
C TYR A 509 -17.72 8.41 3.65
N THR A 510 -18.12 7.41 2.87
CA THR A 510 -17.59 7.25 1.51
C THR A 510 -18.21 8.24 0.53
N ALA A 511 -17.42 8.71 -0.45
CA ALA A 511 -17.89 9.70 -1.44
C ALA A 511 -19.17 9.28 -2.18
N LYS A 512 -19.26 7.99 -2.57
CA LYS A 512 -20.46 7.40 -3.19
C LYS A 512 -21.70 7.58 -2.30
N HIS A 513 -21.60 7.21 -1.03
CA HIS A 513 -22.74 7.22 -0.13
C HIS A 513 -23.06 8.64 0.37
N VAL A 514 -22.05 9.51 0.52
CA VAL A 514 -22.25 10.94 0.82
C VAL A 514 -22.98 11.65 -0.33
N TYR A 515 -22.66 11.33 -1.58
CA TYR A 515 -23.37 11.89 -2.74
C TYR A 515 -24.87 11.57 -2.70
N HIS A 516 -25.20 10.29 -2.60
CA HIS A 516 -26.60 9.86 -2.57
C HIS A 516 -27.33 10.31 -1.31
N TRP A 517 -26.64 10.36 -0.17
CA TRP A 517 -27.17 10.92 1.07
C TRP A 517 -27.52 12.40 0.91
N ALA A 518 -26.59 13.22 0.41
CA ALA A 518 -26.84 14.63 0.15
C ALA A 518 -27.98 14.86 -0.85
N LYS A 519 -28.10 14.01 -1.87
CA LYS A 519 -29.21 14.05 -2.82
C LYS A 519 -30.55 13.73 -2.16
N ASP A 520 -30.58 12.79 -1.21
CA ASP A 520 -31.79 12.48 -0.42
C ASP A 520 -32.22 13.63 0.50
N LEU A 521 -31.31 14.58 0.77
CA LEU A 521 -31.52 15.76 1.61
C LEU A 521 -31.71 17.05 0.80
N GLU A 522 -31.65 17.01 -0.53
CA GLU A 522 -31.53 18.21 -1.38
C GLU A 522 -32.68 19.22 -1.17
N ASP A 523 -33.87 18.74 -0.83
CA ASP A 523 -35.07 19.55 -0.59
C ASP A 523 -35.02 20.37 0.71
N ILE A 524 -34.26 19.92 1.71
CA ILE A 524 -34.12 20.61 3.00
C ILE A 524 -32.78 21.35 3.14
N LEU A 525 -31.80 21.04 2.29
CA LEU A 525 -30.49 21.70 2.34
C LEU A 525 -30.54 23.10 1.70
N PRO A 526 -29.86 24.09 2.31
CA PRO A 526 -29.67 25.39 1.68
C PRO A 526 -28.79 25.24 0.43
N LEU A 527 -28.90 26.19 -0.49
CA LEU A 527 -28.35 26.07 -1.85
C LEU A 527 -26.84 25.77 -1.85
N GLU A 528 -26.08 26.41 -0.97
CA GLU A 528 -24.63 26.25 -0.80
C GLU A 528 -24.22 24.89 -0.24
N LEU A 529 -25.12 24.20 0.48
CA LEU A 529 -24.91 22.85 0.97
C LEU A 529 -25.43 21.78 0.01
N ARG A 530 -26.03 22.14 -1.14
CA ARG A 530 -26.36 21.14 -2.15
C ARG A 530 -25.09 20.61 -2.79
N PHE A 531 -25.03 19.31 -3.05
CA PHE A 531 -23.82 18.64 -3.52
C PHE A 531 -23.22 19.28 -4.77
N VAL A 532 -24.04 19.59 -5.78
CA VAL A 532 -23.58 20.21 -7.04
C VAL A 532 -23.04 21.63 -6.85
N ARG A 533 -23.46 22.34 -5.79
CA ARG A 533 -22.93 23.66 -5.44
C ARG A 533 -21.66 23.57 -4.59
N ALA A 534 -21.61 22.59 -3.69
CA ALA A 534 -20.42 22.29 -2.91
C ALA A 534 -19.26 21.76 -3.79
N PHE A 535 -19.58 21.08 -4.88
CA PHE A 535 -18.64 20.52 -5.86
C PHE A 535 -19.01 21.01 -7.28
N PRO A 536 -18.67 22.26 -7.63
CA PRO A 536 -19.06 22.86 -8.90
C PRO A 536 -18.38 22.21 -10.12
N ASP A 537 -17.29 21.47 -9.90
CA ASP A 537 -16.68 20.61 -10.91
C ASP A 537 -16.40 19.21 -10.36
N ILE A 538 -16.56 18.20 -11.21
CA ILE A 538 -16.37 16.80 -10.83
C ILE A 538 -14.91 16.47 -10.43
N GLY A 539 -13.94 17.27 -10.87
CA GLY A 539 -12.53 17.09 -10.53
C GLY A 539 -12.18 17.44 -9.08
N SER A 540 -13.00 18.30 -8.45
CA SER A 540 -12.93 18.68 -7.03
C SER A 540 -13.39 17.58 -6.08
N ILE A 541 -14.09 16.56 -6.58
CA ILE A 541 -14.55 15.43 -5.79
C ILE A 541 -13.35 14.52 -5.47
N LYS A 542 -12.91 14.63 -4.22
CA LYS A 542 -11.84 13.85 -3.59
C LYS A 542 -12.25 13.54 -2.14
N ASN A 543 -11.60 12.58 -1.50
CA ASN A 543 -11.97 12.13 -0.16
C ASN A 543 -11.89 13.26 0.89
N GLU A 544 -10.87 14.11 0.85
CA GLU A 544 -10.71 15.22 1.79
C GLU A 544 -11.81 16.30 1.64
N PRO A 545 -12.06 16.87 0.43
CA PRO A 545 -13.21 17.75 0.20
C PRO A 545 -14.56 17.14 0.57
N ILE A 546 -14.78 15.84 0.31
CA ILE A 546 -15.99 15.12 0.72
C ILE A 546 -16.11 15.07 2.24
N THR A 547 -15.02 14.81 2.94
CA THR A 547 -14.98 14.78 4.41
C THR A 547 -15.30 16.16 4.98
N ALA A 548 -14.72 17.23 4.43
CA ALA A 548 -15.05 18.60 4.83
C ALA A 548 -16.53 18.94 4.59
N TYR A 549 -17.10 18.48 3.46
CA TYR A 549 -18.52 18.64 3.16
C TYR A 549 -19.43 17.91 4.15
N VAL A 550 -19.07 16.69 4.58
CA VAL A 550 -19.80 15.96 5.63
C VAL A 550 -19.81 16.76 6.94
N GLY A 551 -18.68 17.36 7.33
CA GLY A 551 -18.63 18.23 8.51
C GLY A 551 -19.65 19.37 8.44
N ARG A 552 -19.83 19.99 7.26
CA ARG A 552 -20.86 21.02 7.04
C ARG A 552 -22.29 20.48 7.11
N LEU A 553 -22.54 19.29 6.57
CA LEU A 553 -23.86 18.64 6.67
C LEU A 553 -24.22 18.32 8.12
N LEU A 554 -23.26 17.81 8.90
CA LEU A 554 -23.46 17.52 10.32
C LEU A 554 -23.63 18.81 11.13
N GLY A 555 -22.89 19.87 10.82
CA GLY A 555 -23.08 21.20 11.40
C GLY A 555 -24.49 21.75 11.15
N PHE A 556 -24.98 21.65 9.91
CA PHE A 556 -26.37 22.01 9.58
C PHE A 556 -27.38 21.20 10.41
N LEU A 557 -27.13 19.91 10.63
CA LEU A 557 -28.01 19.09 11.46
C LEU A 557 -28.00 19.51 12.94
N VAL A 558 -26.87 20.01 13.46
CA VAL A 558 -26.82 20.58 14.83
C VAL A 558 -27.73 21.80 14.95
N ASP A 559 -27.75 22.66 13.94
CA ASP A 559 -28.59 23.86 13.91
C ASP A 559 -30.08 23.56 13.63
N HIS A 560 -30.36 22.40 13.03
CA HIS A 560 -31.71 21.96 12.60
C HIS A 560 -32.06 20.54 13.09
N PRO A 561 -32.18 20.32 14.42
CA PRO A 561 -32.43 19.00 15.00
C PRO A 561 -33.76 18.37 14.54
N GLU A 562 -34.73 19.14 14.08
CA GLU A 562 -35.98 18.66 13.47
C GLU A 562 -35.76 17.78 12.24
N HIS A 563 -34.60 17.89 11.58
CA HIS A 563 -34.24 17.10 10.41
C HIS A 563 -33.51 15.78 10.74
N PHE A 564 -33.28 15.48 12.02
CA PHE A 564 -32.54 14.29 12.46
C PHE A 564 -33.05 12.97 11.88
N ALA A 565 -34.38 12.74 11.93
CA ALA A 565 -34.98 11.53 11.36
C ALA A 565 -34.75 11.43 9.84
N ARG A 566 -34.75 12.57 9.14
CA ARG A 566 -34.50 12.61 7.69
C ARG A 566 -33.04 12.31 7.38
N PHE A 567 -32.09 12.84 8.15
CA PHE A 567 -30.66 12.54 8.01
C PHE A 567 -30.37 11.03 8.15
N ARG A 568 -31.09 10.31 9.02
CA ARG A 568 -30.91 8.86 9.24
C ARG A 568 -31.58 7.96 8.21
N ARG A 569 -32.32 8.51 7.24
CA ARG A 569 -33.14 7.73 6.30
C ARG A 569 -32.31 6.96 5.27
N TYR A 570 -31.23 7.56 4.79
CA TYR A 570 -30.42 6.97 3.72
C TYR A 570 -29.62 5.76 4.24
N ARG A 571 -30.16 4.55 4.01
CA ARG A 571 -29.53 3.27 4.37
C ARG A 571 -29.78 2.22 3.28
N PRO A 572 -29.25 2.41 2.06
CA PRO A 572 -29.48 1.45 0.98
C PRO A 572 -28.92 0.07 1.35
N VAL A 573 -29.62 -0.98 0.92
CA VAL A 573 -29.12 -2.35 0.93
C VAL A 573 -28.11 -2.50 -0.20
N VAL A 574 -26.88 -2.91 0.12
CA VAL A 574 -25.77 -3.06 -0.83
C VAL A 574 -25.30 -4.50 -0.96
N MET A 575 -25.71 -5.38 -0.03
CA MET A 575 -25.50 -6.82 -0.10
C MET A 575 -26.64 -7.53 0.63
N GLU A 576 -26.82 -8.82 0.37
CA GLU A 576 -27.75 -9.64 1.15
C GLU A 576 -27.21 -9.89 2.56
N PRO A 577 -28.08 -10.10 3.57
CA PRO A 577 -27.66 -10.57 4.88
C PRO A 577 -26.80 -11.83 4.78
N VAL A 578 -25.60 -11.79 5.36
CA VAL A 578 -24.61 -12.86 5.18
C VAL A 578 -24.86 -14.01 6.16
N ASP A 579 -25.17 -15.19 5.62
CA ASP A 579 -25.08 -16.45 6.35
C ASP A 579 -23.63 -16.98 6.33
N ARG A 580 -23.03 -17.11 7.52
CA ARG A 580 -21.64 -17.58 7.69
C ARG A 580 -21.39 -18.94 7.04
N SER A 581 -22.38 -19.84 7.05
CA SER A 581 -22.27 -21.19 6.46
C SER A 581 -22.27 -21.18 4.93
N LYS A 582 -22.67 -20.07 4.32
CA LYS A 582 -22.84 -19.87 2.87
C LYS A 582 -21.82 -18.90 2.27
N ILE A 583 -20.88 -18.39 3.08
CA ILE A 583 -19.95 -17.34 2.67
C ILE A 583 -19.04 -17.74 1.50
N LEU A 584 -18.69 -19.04 1.41
CA LEU A 584 -17.89 -19.60 0.32
C LEU A 584 -18.74 -20.24 -0.79
N LYS A 585 -20.07 -20.17 -0.67
CA LYS A 585 -21.06 -20.80 -1.57
C LYS A 585 -21.94 -19.70 -2.18
N GLU A 586 -23.19 -19.59 -1.74
CA GLU A 586 -24.18 -18.63 -2.25
C GLU A 586 -23.74 -17.16 -2.05
N HIS A 587 -23.09 -16.83 -0.94
CA HIS A 587 -22.71 -15.42 -0.70
C HIS A 587 -21.35 -15.05 -1.29
N ALA A 588 -20.60 -15.99 -1.87
CA ALA A 588 -19.26 -15.71 -2.39
C ALA A 588 -19.27 -14.56 -3.41
N ALA A 589 -20.31 -14.50 -4.27
CA ALA A 589 -20.45 -13.49 -5.30
C ALA A 589 -20.73 -12.08 -4.76
N SER A 590 -21.16 -11.96 -3.50
CA SER A 590 -21.44 -10.67 -2.85
C SER A 590 -20.15 -9.95 -2.41
N PHE A 591 -19.02 -10.66 -2.34
CA PHE A 591 -17.74 -10.08 -1.98
C PHE A 591 -16.97 -9.69 -3.24
N ASP A 592 -17.03 -8.40 -3.60
CA ASP A 592 -16.19 -7.85 -4.66
C ASP A 592 -14.76 -7.65 -4.16
N GLY A 593 -13.79 -8.32 -4.77
CA GLY A 593 -12.39 -8.29 -4.38
C GLY A 593 -12.01 -9.13 -3.16
N LYS A 594 -10.76 -8.96 -2.70
CA LYS A 594 -10.19 -9.80 -1.63
C LYS A 594 -10.77 -9.43 -0.26
N THR A 595 -11.13 -10.45 0.51
CA THR A 595 -11.82 -10.33 1.79
C THR A 595 -11.01 -10.91 2.95
N LEU A 596 -10.93 -10.18 4.05
CA LEU A 596 -10.41 -10.67 5.31
C LEU A 596 -11.57 -10.99 6.26
N TYR A 597 -11.74 -12.26 6.62
CA TYR A 597 -12.73 -12.72 7.58
C TYR A 597 -12.07 -12.87 8.96
N ILE A 598 -12.55 -12.12 9.95
CA ILE A 598 -12.02 -12.13 11.31
C ILE A 598 -13.03 -12.68 12.31
N SER A 599 -12.58 -13.64 13.11
CA SER A 599 -13.39 -14.32 14.15
C SER A 599 -12.50 -14.81 15.30
N THR A 600 -13.08 -14.96 16.50
CA THR A 600 -12.40 -15.67 17.61
C THR A 600 -12.36 -17.18 17.39
N ALA A 601 -13.34 -17.72 16.66
CA ALA A 601 -13.48 -19.14 16.31
C ALA A 601 -13.20 -19.35 14.81
N THR A 602 -11.95 -19.08 14.40
CA THR A 602 -11.56 -19.00 12.98
C THR A 602 -11.77 -20.33 12.25
N PHE A 603 -11.25 -21.43 12.79
CA PHE A 603 -11.32 -22.74 12.15
C PHE A 603 -12.72 -23.35 12.24
N GLU A 604 -13.45 -23.15 13.34
CA GLU A 604 -14.84 -23.63 13.44
C GLU A 604 -15.73 -22.94 12.39
N ASN A 605 -15.52 -21.63 12.17
CA ASN A 605 -16.25 -20.92 11.11
C ASN A 605 -15.79 -21.32 9.71
N LEU A 606 -14.51 -21.63 9.52
CA LEU A 606 -13.99 -22.17 8.26
C LEU A 606 -14.58 -23.55 7.94
N GLU A 607 -14.65 -24.45 8.92
CA GLU A 607 -15.29 -25.76 8.76
C GLU A 607 -16.75 -25.62 8.34
N ARG A 608 -17.53 -24.78 9.05
CA ARG A 608 -18.94 -24.49 8.68
C ARG A 608 -19.09 -23.88 7.29
N ALA A 609 -18.21 -22.94 6.93
CA ALA A 609 -18.23 -22.30 5.62
C ALA A 609 -17.89 -23.26 4.47
N THR A 610 -17.20 -24.36 4.77
CA THR A 610 -16.68 -25.31 3.78
C THR A 610 -17.47 -26.61 3.72
N GLU A 611 -18.44 -26.77 4.61
CA GLU A 611 -19.37 -27.90 4.62
C GLU A 611 -20.11 -28.03 3.28
N GLY A 612 -20.00 -29.21 2.67
CA GLY A 612 -20.56 -29.54 1.34
C GLY A 612 -19.81 -28.92 0.15
N LEU A 613 -18.78 -28.10 0.38
CA LEU A 613 -18.05 -27.45 -0.71
C LEU A 613 -17.28 -28.50 -1.53
N PHE A 614 -16.44 -29.31 -0.88
CA PHE A 614 -15.52 -30.27 -1.52
C PHE A 614 -16.05 -31.72 -1.55
N GLU A 615 -17.33 -31.90 -1.83
CA GLU A 615 -17.92 -33.22 -2.03
C GLU A 615 -17.18 -33.97 -3.16
N ASP A 616 -16.80 -35.23 -2.90
CA ASP A 616 -16.18 -36.16 -3.86
C ASP A 616 -14.80 -35.76 -4.43
N VAL A 617 -14.06 -34.85 -3.76
CA VAL A 617 -12.69 -34.49 -4.18
C VAL A 617 -11.70 -34.60 -3.03
N ARG A 618 -10.48 -35.07 -3.32
CA ARG A 618 -9.36 -35.13 -2.38
C ARG A 618 -8.11 -34.54 -3.02
N PHE A 619 -7.40 -33.70 -2.28
CA PHE A 619 -6.19 -33.07 -2.78
C PHE A 619 -5.11 -34.11 -3.13
N SER A 620 -4.87 -35.10 -2.27
CA SER A 620 -3.97 -36.23 -2.51
C SER A 620 -4.19 -36.92 -3.88
N THR A 621 -5.44 -37.01 -4.34
CA THR A 621 -5.77 -37.60 -5.66
C THR A 621 -5.36 -36.67 -6.80
N ILE A 622 -5.67 -35.38 -6.70
CA ILE A 622 -5.24 -34.34 -7.66
C ILE A 622 -3.70 -34.30 -7.72
N PHE A 623 -3.06 -34.27 -6.56
CA PHE A 623 -1.61 -34.22 -6.42
C PHE A 623 -0.91 -35.45 -7.03
N SER A 624 -1.44 -36.65 -6.76
CA SER A 624 -0.90 -37.89 -7.34
C SER A 624 -1.05 -37.94 -8.85
N ALA A 625 -2.18 -37.48 -9.38
CA ALA A 625 -2.41 -37.37 -10.82
C ALA A 625 -1.42 -36.38 -11.45
N ARG A 626 -1.22 -35.21 -10.82
CA ARG A 626 -0.23 -34.22 -11.24
C ARG A 626 1.19 -34.78 -11.23
N LYS A 627 1.64 -35.43 -10.14
CA LYS A 627 2.99 -36.02 -10.09
C LYS A 627 3.23 -37.04 -11.21
N LYS A 628 2.23 -37.86 -11.55
CA LYS A 628 2.33 -38.81 -12.68
C LYS A 628 2.45 -38.08 -14.01
N GLU A 629 1.69 -37.02 -14.21
CA GLU A 629 1.75 -36.22 -15.42
C GLU A 629 3.06 -35.42 -15.52
N ASP A 630 3.53 -34.81 -14.44
CA ASP A 630 4.83 -34.12 -14.35
C ASP A 630 5.97 -35.08 -14.69
N ALA A 631 5.93 -36.32 -14.18
CA ALA A 631 6.90 -37.36 -14.51
C ALA A 631 6.84 -37.73 -16.01
N SER A 632 5.64 -37.91 -16.57
CA SER A 632 5.45 -38.17 -18.00
C SER A 632 5.96 -37.01 -18.87
N ARG A 633 5.71 -35.76 -18.45
CA ARG A 633 6.19 -34.54 -19.12
C ARG A 633 7.71 -34.47 -19.10
N ARG A 634 8.35 -34.70 -17.95
CA ARG A 634 9.82 -34.77 -17.85
C ARG A 634 10.40 -35.81 -18.80
N GLN A 635 9.79 -37.00 -18.85
CA GLN A 635 10.22 -38.04 -19.78
C GLN A 635 10.07 -37.63 -21.26
N ARG A 636 8.98 -36.94 -21.63
CA ARG A 636 8.78 -36.41 -23.00
C ARG A 636 9.83 -35.34 -23.35
N LEU A 637 10.12 -34.43 -22.42
CA LEU A 637 11.15 -33.39 -22.60
C LEU A 637 12.54 -34.02 -22.77
N GLU A 638 12.91 -34.96 -21.91
CA GLU A 638 14.17 -35.69 -22.04
C GLU A 638 14.28 -36.45 -23.37
N ASN A 639 13.18 -37.04 -23.85
CA ASN A 639 13.16 -37.72 -25.14
C ASN A 639 13.36 -36.74 -26.30
N LEU A 640 12.71 -35.56 -26.27
CA LEU A 640 12.90 -34.50 -27.26
C LEU A 640 14.33 -33.94 -27.25
N GLU A 641 14.94 -33.82 -26.07
CA GLU A 641 16.35 -33.41 -25.92
C GLU A 641 17.31 -34.49 -26.42
N LYS A 642 17.04 -35.78 -26.16
CA LYS A 642 17.85 -36.89 -26.71
C LYS A 642 17.79 -36.93 -28.23
N MET A 643 16.65 -36.61 -28.84
CA MET A 643 16.50 -36.48 -30.29
C MET A 643 17.34 -35.34 -30.89
N LYS A 644 17.67 -34.28 -30.12
CA LYS A 644 18.58 -33.20 -30.53
C LYS A 644 20.01 -33.69 -30.74
N ASN A 645 20.45 -34.66 -29.93
CA ASN A 645 21.82 -35.15 -29.93
C ASN A 645 22.06 -36.27 -30.96
N ALA A 646 20.99 -36.84 -31.54
CA ALA A 646 21.08 -37.80 -32.63
C ALA A 646 21.40 -37.08 -33.96
N ARG A 647 22.68 -37.08 -34.35
CA ARG A 647 23.16 -36.55 -35.65
C ARG A 647 22.44 -37.26 -36.80
N GLY A 648 21.62 -36.53 -37.55
CA GLY A 648 20.97 -37.00 -38.78
C GLY A 648 19.44 -37.00 -38.80
N SER A 649 18.76 -36.63 -37.71
CA SER A 649 17.30 -36.47 -37.77
C SER A 649 16.93 -35.14 -38.45
N GLY A 650 16.23 -35.18 -39.57
CA GLY A 650 15.70 -34.02 -40.31
C GLY A 650 14.58 -33.28 -39.56
N PHE A 651 14.67 -33.19 -38.24
CA PHE A 651 13.66 -32.62 -37.37
C PHE A 651 13.81 -31.10 -37.32
N ASN A 652 12.81 -30.39 -37.85
CA ASN A 652 12.80 -28.93 -37.94
C ASN A 652 12.89 -28.30 -36.54
N SER A 653 13.89 -27.44 -36.30
CA SER A 653 14.11 -26.77 -35.01
C SER A 653 12.86 -26.02 -34.54
N LEU A 654 12.13 -25.39 -35.47
CA LEU A 654 10.95 -24.60 -35.17
C LEU A 654 9.78 -25.46 -34.66
N GLU A 655 9.60 -26.67 -35.18
CA GLU A 655 8.55 -27.59 -34.74
C GLU A 655 8.86 -28.14 -33.35
N ARG A 656 10.15 -28.40 -33.06
CA ARG A 656 10.59 -28.79 -31.73
C ARG A 656 10.35 -27.70 -30.69
N ASP A 657 10.70 -26.45 -31.02
CA ASP A 657 10.48 -25.32 -30.11
C ASP A 657 8.98 -25.12 -29.85
N ARG A 658 8.13 -25.33 -30.86
CA ARG A 658 6.66 -25.37 -30.69
C ARG A 658 6.19 -26.53 -29.81
N MET A 659 6.77 -27.72 -29.94
CA MET A 659 6.43 -28.86 -29.09
C MET A 659 6.89 -28.68 -27.64
N ILE A 660 8.08 -28.12 -27.42
CA ILE A 660 8.57 -27.76 -26.08
C ILE A 660 7.67 -26.70 -25.47
N ALA A 661 7.34 -25.64 -26.24
CA ALA A 661 6.42 -24.60 -25.80
C ALA A 661 5.05 -25.19 -25.45
N GLY A 662 4.48 -26.09 -26.28
CA GLY A 662 3.20 -26.76 -26.01
C GLY A 662 3.23 -27.63 -24.75
N ILE A 663 4.30 -28.40 -24.54
CA ILE A 663 4.46 -29.21 -23.30
C ILE A 663 4.63 -28.33 -22.06
N GLN A 664 5.26 -27.15 -22.21
CA GLN A 664 5.38 -26.17 -21.15
C GLN A 664 4.06 -25.44 -20.87
N GLU A 665 3.23 -25.21 -21.89
CA GLU A 665 1.89 -24.63 -21.77
C GLU A 665 0.92 -25.60 -21.05
N ASP A 666 1.07 -26.91 -21.29
CA ASP A 666 0.31 -27.98 -20.65
C ASP A 666 0.67 -28.21 -19.16
N ALA A 667 1.67 -27.51 -18.60
CA ALA A 667 2.17 -27.79 -17.25
C ALA A 667 1.19 -27.52 -16.10
N ASN A 668 0.04 -26.91 -16.40
CA ASN A 668 -0.97 -26.46 -15.43
C ASN A 668 -2.35 -27.16 -15.57
N THR A 669 -2.44 -28.29 -16.28
CA THR A 669 -3.72 -28.94 -16.63
C THR A 669 -4.43 -29.60 -15.45
N ILE A 670 -3.72 -30.19 -14.50
CA ILE A 670 -4.32 -30.87 -13.34
C ILE A 670 -4.42 -29.91 -12.16
N GLN A 671 -5.58 -29.25 -12.06
CA GLN A 671 -5.93 -28.29 -11.01
C GLN A 671 -7.25 -28.67 -10.34
N LEU A 672 -7.57 -28.00 -9.23
CA LEU A 672 -8.87 -28.11 -8.58
C LEU A 672 -9.99 -27.76 -9.58
N PRO A 673 -11.01 -28.61 -9.78
CA PRO A 673 -12.11 -28.30 -10.69
C PRO A 673 -12.79 -26.99 -10.34
N ALA A 674 -13.05 -26.14 -11.34
CA ALA A 674 -13.56 -24.79 -11.11
C ALA A 674 -14.86 -24.75 -10.29
N ARG A 675 -15.72 -25.79 -10.32
CA ARG A 675 -16.93 -25.88 -9.48
C ARG A 675 -16.68 -25.78 -7.98
N TYR A 676 -15.44 -25.99 -7.53
CA TYR A 676 -15.01 -25.90 -6.13
C TYR A 676 -14.24 -24.60 -5.83
N VAL A 677 -14.06 -23.72 -6.81
CA VAL A 677 -13.36 -22.44 -6.66
C VAL A 677 -14.42 -21.36 -6.47
N PRO A 678 -14.57 -20.75 -5.28
CA PRO A 678 -15.54 -19.69 -5.04
C PRO A 678 -15.41 -18.58 -6.09
N ASN A 679 -16.52 -18.09 -6.61
CA ASN A 679 -16.58 -17.10 -7.71
C ASN A 679 -15.98 -17.53 -9.05
N SER A 680 -15.80 -18.83 -9.30
CA SER A 680 -15.70 -19.30 -10.69
C SER A 680 -17.09 -19.37 -11.32
N LEU A 681 -17.15 -19.45 -12.65
CA LEU A 681 -18.41 -19.62 -13.38
C LEU A 681 -19.14 -20.92 -12.99
N LEU A 682 -18.41 -22.04 -12.92
CA LEU A 682 -19.03 -23.33 -12.56
C LEU A 682 -19.47 -23.37 -11.10
N HIS A 683 -18.75 -22.69 -10.21
CA HIS A 683 -19.14 -22.55 -8.81
C HIS A 683 -20.42 -21.70 -8.69
N TYR A 684 -20.47 -20.55 -9.37
CA TYR A 684 -21.64 -19.69 -9.36
C TYR A 684 -22.91 -20.44 -9.81
N ARG A 685 -22.84 -21.15 -10.95
CA ARG A 685 -23.94 -21.99 -11.45
C ARG A 685 -24.34 -23.14 -10.52
N ARG A 686 -23.44 -23.58 -9.62
CA ARG A 686 -23.77 -24.62 -8.64
C ARG A 686 -24.72 -24.10 -7.55
N TYR A 687 -24.64 -22.81 -7.22
CA TYR A 687 -25.35 -22.20 -6.08
C TYR A 687 -26.36 -21.11 -6.46
N HIS A 688 -26.43 -20.72 -7.73
CA HIS A 688 -27.34 -19.69 -8.24
C HIS A 688 -27.99 -20.12 -9.54
N ASP A 689 -29.17 -19.56 -9.80
CA ASP A 689 -29.84 -19.67 -11.10
C ASP A 689 -29.01 -18.96 -12.20
N ASP A 690 -29.12 -19.42 -13.45
CA ASP A 690 -28.18 -19.20 -14.57
C ASP A 690 -27.83 -17.74 -14.98
N GLN A 691 -28.32 -16.72 -14.29
CA GLN A 691 -27.99 -15.32 -14.55
C GLN A 691 -26.80 -14.84 -13.69
N GLN A 692 -25.69 -14.56 -14.38
CA GLN A 692 -24.54 -13.91 -13.75
C GLN A 692 -24.82 -12.44 -13.45
N PRO A 693 -24.31 -11.91 -12.32
CA PRO A 693 -24.36 -10.49 -12.04
C PRO A 693 -23.48 -9.74 -13.04
N ALA A 694 -23.91 -8.54 -13.44
CA ALA A 694 -23.06 -7.64 -14.21
C ALA A 694 -21.79 -7.29 -13.40
N GLY A 695 -20.61 -7.44 -14.00
CA GLY A 695 -19.33 -7.18 -13.32
C GLY A 695 -18.75 -8.36 -12.51
N PHE A 696 -19.30 -9.57 -12.66
CA PHE A 696 -18.79 -10.78 -12.00
C PHE A 696 -17.33 -11.09 -12.39
N SER A 697 -16.41 -11.03 -11.41
CA SER A 697 -14.99 -11.37 -11.61
C SER A 697 -14.78 -12.87 -11.47
N VAL A 698 -14.64 -13.57 -12.61
CA VAL A 698 -14.40 -15.02 -12.66
C VAL A 698 -13.02 -15.34 -12.08
N ARG A 699 -12.97 -16.29 -11.14
CA ARG A 699 -11.71 -16.78 -10.55
C ARG A 699 -11.27 -18.12 -11.12
N SER A 700 -9.96 -18.36 -11.04
CA SER A 700 -9.29 -19.61 -11.39
C SER A 700 -8.71 -20.29 -10.15
N PRO A 701 -8.55 -21.62 -10.17
CA PRO A 701 -7.87 -22.34 -9.08
C PRO A 701 -6.39 -21.94 -8.97
N ILE A 702 -5.84 -22.10 -7.77
CA ILE A 702 -4.44 -21.83 -7.45
C ILE A 702 -3.61 -23.11 -7.63
N TYR A 703 -2.47 -22.96 -8.30
CA TYR A 703 -1.44 -23.98 -8.36
C TYR A 703 -0.63 -23.99 -7.06
N LEU A 704 -0.65 -25.11 -6.33
CA LEU A 704 0.17 -25.28 -5.13
C LEU A 704 1.44 -26.10 -5.42
N PRO A 705 2.65 -25.59 -5.10
CA PRO A 705 3.89 -26.37 -5.13
C PRO A 705 3.86 -27.61 -4.21
N ASP A 706 4.77 -28.55 -4.44
CA ASP A 706 4.86 -29.81 -3.68
C ASP A 706 5.05 -29.60 -2.17
N ALA A 707 5.72 -28.52 -1.77
CA ALA A 707 5.94 -28.16 -0.37
C ALA A 707 4.64 -28.01 0.45
N TYR A 708 3.49 -27.75 -0.21
CA TYR A 708 2.19 -27.59 0.46
C TYR A 708 1.56 -28.93 0.83
N HIS A 709 1.76 -29.96 0.00
CA HIS A 709 1.23 -31.31 0.25
C HIS A 709 1.70 -31.86 1.60
N ASP A 710 2.98 -31.64 1.93
CA ASP A 710 3.57 -32.16 3.17
C ASP A 710 3.32 -31.22 4.37
N ALA A 711 2.99 -29.95 4.12
CA ALA A 711 2.80 -28.94 5.14
C ALA A 711 1.34 -28.82 5.63
N PHE A 712 0.37 -29.28 4.85
CA PHE A 712 -1.07 -29.09 5.11
C PHE A 712 -1.85 -30.38 4.87
N SER A 713 -2.99 -30.51 5.55
CA SER A 713 -3.94 -31.60 5.32
C SER A 713 -4.59 -31.53 3.92
N ASP A 714 -5.25 -32.60 3.49
CA ASP A 714 -5.96 -32.66 2.22
C ASP A 714 -7.02 -31.54 2.11
N GLN A 715 -7.77 -31.27 3.19
CA GLN A 715 -8.81 -30.24 3.20
C GLN A 715 -8.23 -28.83 3.15
N GLU A 716 -7.16 -28.57 3.90
CA GLU A 716 -6.45 -27.29 3.87
C GLU A 716 -5.83 -27.00 2.49
N ASN A 717 -5.26 -28.01 1.84
CA ASN A 717 -4.74 -27.86 0.49
C ASN A 717 -5.86 -27.62 -0.55
N LEU A 718 -7.03 -28.26 -0.41
CA LEU A 718 -8.20 -27.94 -1.24
C LEU A 718 -8.63 -26.48 -1.06
N LEU A 719 -8.64 -25.97 0.17
CA LEU A 719 -8.96 -24.57 0.46
C LEU A 719 -7.97 -23.61 -0.18
N LEU A 720 -6.68 -23.84 0.02
CA LEU A 720 -5.64 -23.01 -0.59
C LEU A 720 -5.72 -23.05 -2.12
N SER A 721 -5.94 -24.23 -2.73
CA SER A 721 -6.18 -24.34 -4.18
C SER A 721 -7.47 -23.66 -4.66
N ALA A 722 -8.49 -23.52 -3.79
CA ALA A 722 -9.71 -22.77 -4.07
C ALA A 722 -9.52 -21.24 -3.88
N GLY A 723 -8.35 -20.80 -3.42
CA GLY A 723 -8.06 -19.41 -3.08
C GLY A 723 -8.70 -18.96 -1.76
N VAL A 724 -8.85 -19.89 -0.81
CA VAL A 724 -9.26 -19.61 0.57
C VAL A 724 -8.09 -19.90 1.50
N GLY A 725 -7.52 -18.85 2.10
CA GLY A 725 -6.43 -18.98 3.06
C GLY A 725 -6.92 -18.91 4.51
N PHE A 726 -6.04 -19.30 5.42
CA PHE A 726 -6.26 -19.20 6.86
C PHE A 726 -4.95 -18.83 7.56
N TYR A 727 -5.04 -18.05 8.64
CA TYR A 727 -3.88 -17.54 9.36
C TYR A 727 -4.16 -17.49 10.87
N ASP A 728 -3.46 -18.33 11.64
CA ASP A 728 -3.62 -18.44 13.10
C ASP A 728 -2.29 -18.87 13.73
N LYS A 729 -1.70 -18.05 14.61
CA LYS A 729 -0.41 -18.37 15.24
C LYS A 729 -0.51 -19.53 16.22
N THR A 730 -1.69 -19.82 16.76
CA THR A 730 -1.89 -20.88 17.75
C THR A 730 -1.96 -22.26 17.13
N ARG A 731 -2.50 -22.38 15.91
CA ARG A 731 -2.67 -23.66 15.21
C ARG A 731 -1.65 -23.91 14.10
N MET A 732 -0.98 -22.88 13.61
CA MET A 732 -0.04 -23.00 12.49
C MET A 732 1.41 -22.76 12.93
N THR A 733 2.34 -23.50 12.35
CA THR A 733 3.77 -23.21 12.43
C THR A 733 4.14 -21.96 11.64
N SER A 734 5.28 -21.33 11.95
CA SER A 734 5.80 -20.21 11.14
C SER A 734 6.00 -20.60 9.67
N TYR A 735 6.43 -21.83 9.40
CA TYR A 735 6.58 -22.36 8.04
C TYR A 735 5.26 -22.39 7.28
N GLN A 736 4.20 -22.94 7.87
CA GLN A 736 2.86 -22.96 7.26
C GLN A 736 2.34 -21.54 7.01
N ARG A 737 2.50 -20.62 7.97
CA ARG A 737 2.07 -19.22 7.79
C ARG A 737 2.80 -18.55 6.62
N ASN A 738 4.10 -18.80 6.47
CA ASN A 738 4.88 -18.29 5.35
C ASN A 738 4.41 -18.86 4.00
N LEU A 739 4.04 -20.15 3.94
CA LEU A 739 3.44 -20.74 2.75
C LEU A 739 2.09 -20.08 2.40
N VAL A 740 1.17 -19.91 3.36
CA VAL A 740 -0.09 -19.20 3.08
C VAL A 740 0.15 -17.78 2.56
N MET A 741 1.10 -17.06 3.16
CA MET A 741 1.44 -15.71 2.72
C MET A 741 2.12 -15.68 1.34
N ALA A 742 2.81 -16.75 0.93
CA ALA A 742 3.42 -16.84 -0.39
C ALA A 742 2.39 -16.87 -1.53
N VAL A 743 1.20 -17.45 -1.30
CA VAL A 743 0.08 -17.46 -2.27
C VAL A 743 -0.94 -16.35 -2.04
N TYR A 744 -0.70 -15.44 -1.09
CA TYR A 744 -1.64 -14.40 -0.65
C TYR A 744 -2.30 -13.61 -1.80
N ARG A 745 -1.55 -13.32 -2.87
CA ARG A 745 -2.04 -12.50 -3.99
C ARG A 745 -3.18 -13.15 -4.75
N GLU A 746 -3.19 -14.47 -4.79
CA GLU A 746 -4.14 -15.29 -5.54
C GLU A 746 -5.35 -15.67 -4.67
N LEU A 747 -5.24 -15.51 -3.34
CA LEU A 747 -6.34 -15.72 -2.41
C LEU A 747 -7.46 -14.70 -2.64
N PHE A 748 -8.70 -15.16 -2.52
CA PHE A 748 -9.90 -14.33 -2.51
C PHE A 748 -10.35 -14.02 -1.10
N MET A 749 -10.25 -14.99 -0.19
CA MET A 749 -10.67 -14.83 1.18
C MET A 749 -9.64 -15.41 2.13
N ILE A 750 -9.44 -14.76 3.27
CA ILE A 750 -8.53 -15.21 4.33
C ILE A 750 -9.29 -15.22 5.65
N PHE A 751 -9.28 -16.36 6.31
CA PHE A 751 -9.84 -16.54 7.64
C PHE A 751 -8.74 -16.33 8.69
N SER A 752 -8.96 -15.46 9.67
CA SER A 752 -7.94 -15.20 10.69
C SER A 752 -8.55 -14.72 12.01
N CYS A 753 -7.72 -14.70 13.04
CA CYS A 753 -8.02 -14.18 14.37
C CYS A 753 -7.32 -12.82 14.59
N LYS A 754 -7.12 -12.42 15.85
CA LYS A 754 -6.45 -11.16 16.23
C LYS A 754 -5.04 -11.02 15.66
N ASP A 755 -4.37 -12.13 15.35
CA ASP A 755 -2.96 -12.17 14.94
C ASP A 755 -2.62 -11.35 13.69
N ILE A 756 -3.59 -11.15 12.81
CA ILE A 756 -3.39 -10.43 11.55
C ILE A 756 -3.76 -8.95 11.64
N VAL A 757 -4.37 -8.54 12.76
CA VAL A 757 -4.79 -7.14 13.00
C VAL A 757 -3.58 -6.23 13.12
N PHE A 758 -2.47 -6.71 13.67
CA PHE A 758 -1.25 -5.94 13.91
C PHE A 758 -0.11 -6.35 12.97
N GLY A 759 0.64 -5.37 12.47
CA GLY A 759 1.85 -5.56 11.65
C GLY A 759 1.71 -6.15 10.24
N THR A 760 0.71 -6.96 9.89
CA THR A 760 0.77 -7.64 8.57
C THR A 760 0.30 -6.74 7.41
N ASN A 761 1.17 -6.51 6.43
CA ASN A 761 0.81 -5.76 5.22
C ASN A 761 0.04 -6.66 4.24
N LEU A 762 -1.28 -6.44 4.12
CA LEU A 762 -2.17 -7.25 3.28
C LEU A 762 -2.60 -6.46 2.02
N PRO A 763 -1.86 -6.56 0.90
CA PRO A 763 -2.19 -5.81 -0.32
C PRO A 763 -3.52 -6.19 -0.98
N GLY A 764 -4.30 -5.17 -1.33
CA GLY A 764 -5.50 -5.36 -2.14
C GLY A 764 -6.68 -5.97 -1.39
N LEU A 765 -6.68 -5.88 -0.05
CA LEU A 765 -7.91 -6.08 0.73
C LEU A 765 -8.92 -4.99 0.40
N VAL A 766 -10.11 -5.42 0.03
CA VAL A 766 -11.26 -4.57 -0.25
C VAL A 766 -12.27 -4.69 0.89
N ASN A 767 -12.50 -5.91 1.36
CA ASN A 767 -13.50 -6.19 2.39
C ASN A 767 -12.83 -6.69 3.67
N VAL A 768 -13.37 -6.28 4.81
CA VAL A 768 -13.16 -6.94 6.10
C VAL A 768 -14.54 -7.35 6.62
N TYR A 769 -14.69 -8.63 6.88
CA TYR A 769 -15.83 -9.18 7.61
C TYR A 769 -15.41 -9.38 9.06
N ILE A 770 -16.15 -8.77 10.00
CA ILE A 770 -15.87 -8.85 11.44
C ILE A 770 -17.00 -9.62 12.11
N GLY A 771 -16.71 -10.83 12.58
CA GLY A 771 -17.66 -11.63 13.34
C GLY A 771 -18.03 -10.97 14.66
N GLY A 772 -19.30 -11.07 15.06
CA GLY A 772 -19.83 -10.45 16.27
C GLY A 772 -19.17 -10.93 17.55
N ASP A 773 -18.70 -12.17 17.57
CA ASP A 773 -17.88 -12.73 18.64
C ASP A 773 -16.53 -11.99 18.79
N PHE A 774 -15.87 -11.69 17.67
CA PHE A 774 -14.63 -10.90 17.67
C PHE A 774 -14.88 -9.44 18.05
N ALA A 775 -15.90 -8.82 17.47
CA ALA A 775 -16.24 -7.43 17.79
C ALA A 775 -16.63 -7.27 19.26
N ALA A 776 -17.32 -8.25 19.86
CA ALA A 776 -17.63 -8.25 21.28
C ALA A 776 -16.37 -8.34 22.15
N ALA A 777 -15.44 -9.23 21.81
CA ALA A 777 -14.22 -9.49 22.58
C ALA A 777 -13.17 -8.37 22.51
N GLU A 778 -13.08 -7.64 21.38
CA GLU A 778 -11.98 -6.70 21.14
C GLU A 778 -12.33 -5.24 21.41
N SER A 779 -11.31 -4.40 21.66
CA SER A 779 -11.50 -2.97 21.89
C SER A 779 -11.79 -2.19 20.60
N VAL A 780 -12.38 -1.00 20.73
CA VAL A 780 -12.61 -0.08 19.60
C VAL A 780 -11.30 0.28 18.86
N PRO A 781 -10.17 0.56 19.54
CA PRO A 781 -8.85 0.72 18.90
C PRO A 781 -8.45 -0.47 18.01
N THR A 782 -8.62 -1.70 18.49
CA THR A 782 -8.32 -2.91 17.70
C THR A 782 -9.20 -3.01 16.46
N LEU A 783 -10.50 -2.73 16.59
CA LEU A 783 -11.43 -2.67 15.46
C LEU A 783 -11.02 -1.59 14.45
N TYR A 784 -10.59 -0.42 14.92
CA TYR A 784 -10.11 0.66 14.05
C TYR A 784 -8.84 0.27 13.28
N GLN A 785 -7.90 -0.39 13.94
CA GLN A 785 -6.70 -0.93 13.28
C GLN A 785 -7.06 -1.91 12.17
N LEU A 786 -8.05 -2.77 12.42
CA LEU A 786 -8.56 -3.72 11.44
C LEU A 786 -9.25 -3.00 10.26
N MET A 787 -10.06 -1.97 10.52
CA MET A 787 -10.63 -1.11 9.46
C MET A 787 -9.56 -0.44 8.60
N GLY A 788 -8.40 -0.16 9.21
CA GLY A 788 -7.21 0.35 8.55
C GLY A 788 -6.51 -0.62 7.57
N ARG A 789 -6.90 -1.90 7.55
CA ARG A 789 -6.30 -2.91 6.67
C ARG A 789 -6.85 -2.85 5.24
N VAL A 790 -8.06 -2.33 5.05
CA VAL A 790 -8.69 -2.10 3.75
C VAL A 790 -8.47 -0.67 3.25
N GLY A 791 -8.65 -0.43 1.95
CA GLY A 791 -8.60 0.93 1.41
C GLY A 791 -7.19 1.52 1.48
N ARG A 792 -6.23 0.89 0.78
CA ARG A 792 -4.86 1.40 0.67
C ARG A 792 -4.60 1.94 -0.73
N MET A 793 -4.18 3.20 -0.79
CA MET A 793 -3.80 3.90 -2.02
C MET A 793 -2.87 3.05 -2.89
N GLY A 794 -3.16 2.98 -4.20
CA GLY A 794 -2.39 2.14 -5.14
C GLY A 794 -2.70 0.64 -5.07
N ARG A 795 -3.65 0.21 -4.21
CA ARG A 795 -4.00 -1.21 -4.04
C ARG A 795 -5.51 -1.47 -4.05
N SER A 796 -6.29 -0.74 -3.24
CA SER A 796 -7.76 -0.72 -3.35
C SER A 796 -8.25 0.72 -3.18
N TYR A 797 -9.22 1.13 -3.99
CA TYR A 797 -9.77 2.49 -4.01
C TYR A 797 -11.14 2.61 -3.36
N HIS A 798 -11.67 1.49 -2.88
CA HIS A 798 -12.82 1.41 -2.00
C HIS A 798 -12.57 0.35 -0.92
N ALA A 799 -13.36 0.42 0.14
CA ALA A 799 -13.21 -0.41 1.31
C ALA A 799 -14.58 -0.66 1.96
N ASN A 800 -14.84 -1.90 2.35
CA ASN A 800 -16.07 -2.30 3.03
C ASN A 800 -15.74 -2.96 4.37
N ILE A 801 -16.47 -2.58 5.42
CA ILE A 801 -16.45 -3.21 6.74
C ILE A 801 -17.82 -3.84 6.94
N ILE A 802 -17.86 -5.17 6.93
CA ILE A 802 -19.09 -5.96 7.01
C ILE A 802 -19.21 -6.51 8.42
N LEU A 803 -20.34 -6.24 9.07
CA LEU A 803 -20.60 -6.58 10.47
C LEU A 803 -21.84 -7.45 10.53
N ASP A 804 -21.79 -8.54 11.28
CA ASP A 804 -22.88 -9.53 11.32
C ASP A 804 -23.75 -9.43 12.58
N SER A 805 -23.58 -8.40 13.39
CA SER A 805 -24.47 -8.10 14.51
C SER A 805 -24.68 -6.60 14.70
N ALA A 806 -25.89 -6.23 15.17
CA ALA A 806 -26.21 -4.85 15.54
C ALA A 806 -25.28 -4.28 16.62
N ALA A 807 -24.87 -5.11 17.59
CA ALA A 807 -23.95 -4.70 18.65
C ALA A 807 -22.57 -4.34 18.09
N SER A 808 -22.08 -5.10 17.10
CA SER A 808 -20.83 -4.80 16.39
C SER A 808 -20.91 -3.45 15.67
N VAL A 809 -22.04 -3.18 15.00
CA VAL A 809 -22.29 -1.90 14.32
C VAL A 809 -22.26 -0.74 15.30
N GLN A 810 -22.97 -0.86 16.42
CA GLN A 810 -22.99 0.18 17.45
C GLN A 810 -21.59 0.43 18.02
N LYS A 811 -20.81 -0.63 18.26
CA LYS A 811 -19.44 -0.52 18.78
C LYS A 811 -18.47 0.11 17.80
N VAL A 812 -18.53 -0.24 16.51
CA VAL A 812 -17.66 0.34 15.48
C VAL A 812 -17.95 1.83 15.28
N LEU A 813 -19.23 2.21 15.34
CA LEU A 813 -19.72 3.58 15.12
C LEU A 813 -19.80 4.43 16.40
N SER A 814 -19.47 3.88 17.57
CA SER A 814 -19.58 4.57 18.85
C SER A 814 -18.76 5.86 18.88
N LEU A 815 -19.28 6.91 19.53
CA LEU A 815 -18.51 8.13 19.77
C LEU A 815 -17.49 7.96 20.90
N ASP A 816 -17.74 7.02 21.81
CA ASP A 816 -16.85 6.76 22.94
C ASP A 816 -15.56 6.10 22.49
N CYS A 817 -14.48 6.88 22.56
CA CYS A 817 -13.10 6.40 22.46
C CYS A 817 -12.61 5.80 23.79
N ASN A 818 -13.30 6.12 24.89
CA ASN A 818 -12.95 5.79 26.27
C ASN A 818 -13.35 4.36 26.65
N VAL A 819 -13.00 3.39 25.82
CA VAL A 819 -12.93 2.01 26.31
C VAL A 819 -11.53 1.86 26.85
N GLU A 820 -11.40 1.75 28.16
CA GLU A 820 -10.20 1.32 28.88
C GLU A 820 -9.41 0.34 28.02
N ASP A 821 -8.32 0.82 27.41
CA ASP A 821 -7.54 -0.04 26.55
C ASP A 821 -6.70 -0.92 27.48
N THR A 822 -7.23 -2.12 27.74
CA THR A 822 -6.61 -3.12 28.61
C THR A 822 -5.17 -3.39 28.20
N GLU A 823 -4.85 -3.23 26.93
CA GLU A 823 -3.49 -3.32 26.37
C GLU A 823 -2.57 -2.20 26.86
N VAL A 824 -3.08 -0.97 27.00
CA VAL A 824 -2.32 0.16 27.55
C VAL A 824 -2.09 0.00 29.05
N TYR A 825 -3.10 -0.45 29.79
CA TYR A 825 -2.93 -0.73 31.22
C TYR A 825 -1.92 -1.84 31.47
N ARG A 826 -1.95 -2.92 30.68
CA ARG A 826 -0.94 -3.99 30.75
C ARG A 826 0.47 -3.48 30.46
N LEU A 827 0.62 -2.64 29.42
CA LEU A 827 1.88 -1.99 29.12
C LEU A 827 2.40 -1.18 30.32
N LEU A 828 1.51 -0.40 30.96
CA LEU A 828 1.85 0.40 32.15
C LEU A 828 2.15 -0.46 33.39
N ASP A 829 1.42 -1.55 33.59
CA ASP A 829 1.63 -2.47 34.71
C ASP A 829 2.98 -3.20 34.56
N SER A 830 3.30 -3.68 33.35
CA SER A 830 4.61 -4.25 33.06
C SER A 830 5.74 -3.21 33.20
N PHE A 831 5.49 -1.96 32.80
CA PHE A 831 6.44 -0.87 33.03
C PHE A 831 6.67 -0.57 34.52
N ARG A 832 5.69 -0.83 35.39
CA ARG A 832 5.79 -0.65 36.85
C ARG A 832 6.40 -1.86 37.57
N SER A 833 6.23 -3.08 37.05
CA SER A 833 6.70 -4.35 37.65
C SER A 833 8.17 -4.66 37.41
#